data_AF-A0A7C3FTK2-F1
#
_entry.id   AF-A0A7C3FTK2-F1
#
_cell.length_a   1.000
_cell.length_b   1.000
_cell.length_c   1.000
_cell.angle_alpha   90.00
_cell.angle_beta   90.00
_cell.angle_gamma   90.00
#
_symmetry.space_group_name_H-M   'P 1'
#
loop_
_entity.id
_entity.type
_entity.pdbx_description
1 polymer ?
#
loop_
_entity_poly.entity_id
_entity_poly.type
_entity_poly.pdbx_seq_one_letter_code
_entity_poly.pdbx_strand_id
1 'polypeptide(L)'
;MAVSADKVSEMMQTLRSAKVDTWFDLGLFIDRFKENRKVPAAARVDSFEDFQRQLIADGVAAISVATDDRLKRSVSAFQGALPGVSVDIIEPSHSWPLYNDFFKTRLARGSPEYNALIGQFWRDTLNITQQLSRRIEEKGAALLYLVDVCAIPANVSLALSLVFISEFLGIPVIHRSRRFYWDIAEADFYLNRHLGEFFSQIDVLYPWESRSWMHLGASVQQSRRLIELKGLNPANVSELPLDAGDAEFAGALTAVLRRLYLQLQPNHLNALQHSIEAYRRRCNVSSVDLQAILPDKNRRYLPGYGRIGFMLFLKSLIDPSYFRVEERQTRGMILDFARTLLEAKASVALETAHRFYNAVDNLFLFRDGEEHIRHDHSLAYRHRNTLHYPYRDFTHQELMGLVNMLFDQIVGNGETPASVDRLAFGDEPLAIDDRVWLDARLRENTPIAYFPGELNPAMFDLICLQPLRRRLNLPDNTPLTAERLAQLNEDPAQVYVFCPQKPCQRRLTAEHLRRCLNVEAQAELRLLFAGGVCSIVETEQWTPGIHFPQLGAEALRMLRVVQEQNGILISDDPDASMMSDIAALDRFHIGRADGLLTAKILGISPGSRYVQFVPAGLRATLAYPAPVQTARDLSNALHSARYKSLCRLRGEAAVLRRLKEDAESRGTPALQTLESLEAAGVAEDSLVSTQSLCGVYEDNCPWSGVVAGAQIDGAAKKWRFAILTKAGQTRTVPQFVRTFRQERGVLPAIAWNGGYILNEELVGKLGLPESYIGSSLGLIISEG
;
A
#
# COMPACT_ATOMS: atom_id res chain seq x y z
N MET A 1 -36.51 15.24 1.02
CA MET A 1 -35.90 15.07 -0.32
C MET A 1 -36.73 14.05 -1.08
N ALA A 2 -37.87 14.43 -1.65
CA ALA A 2 -38.67 13.47 -2.40
C ALA A 2 -37.91 13.08 -3.69
N VAL A 3 -37.76 11.79 -3.94
CA VAL A 3 -37.37 11.26 -5.26
C VAL A 3 -38.47 11.68 -6.22
N SER A 4 -38.13 12.43 -7.28
CA SER A 4 -39.10 12.79 -8.31
C SER A 4 -38.98 11.86 -9.52
N ALA A 5 -40.08 11.67 -10.23
CA ALA A 5 -40.16 10.87 -11.45
C ALA A 5 -39.14 11.33 -12.51
N ASP A 6 -38.84 12.63 -12.51
CA ASP A 6 -37.84 13.24 -13.37
C ASP A 6 -36.43 12.70 -13.08
N LYS A 7 -36.04 12.52 -11.80
CA LYS A 7 -34.73 11.98 -11.42
C LYS A 7 -34.58 10.51 -11.79
N VAL A 8 -35.63 9.71 -11.60
CA VAL A 8 -35.63 8.29 -12.01
C VAL A 8 -35.48 8.19 -13.53
N SER A 9 -36.16 9.04 -14.27
CA SER A 9 -36.08 9.10 -15.74
C SER A 9 -34.68 9.53 -16.21
N GLU A 10 -34.09 10.56 -15.58
CA GLU A 10 -32.72 11.04 -15.87
C GLU A 10 -31.66 9.97 -15.59
N MET A 11 -31.76 9.29 -14.44
CA MET A 11 -30.90 8.15 -14.10
C MET A 11 -30.99 7.07 -15.18
N MET A 12 -32.20 6.63 -15.53
CA MET A 12 -32.39 5.56 -16.52
C MET A 12 -31.93 5.98 -17.92
N GLN A 13 -32.10 7.25 -18.31
CA GLN A 13 -31.56 7.77 -19.56
C GLN A 13 -30.03 7.72 -19.58
N THR A 14 -29.39 8.15 -18.49
CA THR A 14 -27.94 8.10 -18.33
C THR A 14 -27.43 6.66 -18.45
N LEU A 15 -28.01 5.73 -17.68
CA LEU A 15 -27.62 4.32 -17.69
C LEU A 15 -27.84 3.67 -19.07
N ARG A 16 -28.97 3.91 -19.74
CA ARG A 16 -29.23 3.35 -21.08
C ARG A 16 -28.34 3.93 -22.18
N SER A 17 -27.82 5.14 -21.99
CA SER A 17 -26.86 5.74 -22.92
C SER A 17 -25.44 5.18 -22.81
N ALA A 18 -25.14 4.46 -21.71
CA ALA A 18 -23.84 3.85 -21.50
C ALA A 18 -23.62 2.68 -22.47
N LYS A 19 -22.54 2.76 -23.24
CA LYS A 19 -22.08 1.68 -24.13
C LYS A 19 -21.27 0.66 -23.34
N VAL A 20 -21.95 -0.35 -22.81
CA VAL A 20 -21.34 -1.46 -22.05
C VAL A 20 -21.44 -2.72 -22.89
N ASP A 21 -20.42 -2.94 -23.74
CA ASP A 21 -20.37 -4.07 -24.66
C ASP A 21 -19.41 -5.17 -24.15
N THR A 22 -18.42 -4.81 -23.33
CA THR A 22 -17.45 -5.72 -22.72
C THR A 22 -17.36 -5.55 -21.21
N TRP A 23 -16.81 -6.55 -20.51
CA TRP A 23 -16.52 -6.46 -19.07
C TRP A 23 -15.58 -5.30 -18.72
N PHE A 24 -14.69 -4.96 -19.64
CA PHE A 24 -13.81 -3.81 -19.51
C PHE A 24 -14.58 -2.49 -19.56
N ASP A 25 -15.54 -2.36 -20.47
CA ASP A 25 -16.40 -1.15 -20.58
C ASP A 25 -17.22 -0.94 -19.32
N LEU A 26 -17.75 -2.02 -18.73
CA LEU A 26 -18.43 -1.97 -17.44
C LEU A 26 -17.50 -1.44 -16.34
N GLY A 27 -16.27 -1.95 -16.27
CA GLY A 27 -15.27 -1.48 -15.31
C GLY A 27 -14.98 0.01 -15.47
N LEU A 28 -14.76 0.50 -16.69
CA LEU A 28 -14.55 1.92 -16.96
C LEU A 28 -15.80 2.77 -16.69
N PHE A 29 -16.99 2.21 -16.88
CA PHE A 29 -18.23 2.87 -16.52
C PHE A 29 -18.33 3.05 -15.00
N ILE A 30 -18.08 2.00 -14.23
CA ILE A 30 -18.08 2.05 -12.75
C ILE A 30 -17.02 3.01 -12.22
N ASP A 31 -15.82 3.02 -12.80
CA ASP A 31 -14.76 3.96 -12.40
C ASP A 31 -15.21 5.41 -12.61
N ARG A 32 -15.67 5.75 -13.81
CA ARG A 32 -16.20 7.10 -14.11
C ARG A 32 -17.39 7.47 -13.24
N PHE A 33 -18.25 6.50 -12.92
CA PHE A 33 -19.37 6.70 -12.01
C PHE A 33 -18.89 7.05 -10.60
N LYS A 34 -17.90 6.33 -10.07
CA LYS A 34 -17.25 6.66 -8.79
C LYS A 34 -16.56 8.02 -8.82
N GLU A 35 -15.90 8.36 -9.92
CA GLU A 35 -15.14 9.58 -10.04
C GLU A 35 -16.01 10.84 -10.17
N ASN A 36 -17.20 10.72 -10.76
CA ASN A 36 -18.09 11.86 -11.01
C ASN A 36 -19.21 12.00 -9.98
N ARG A 37 -19.31 11.09 -9.01
CA ARG A 37 -20.34 11.17 -7.96
C ARG A 37 -20.15 12.40 -7.08
N LYS A 38 -21.26 12.93 -6.58
CA LYS A 38 -21.24 13.90 -5.47
C LYS A 38 -20.85 13.20 -4.17
N VAL A 39 -20.09 13.87 -3.31
CA VAL A 39 -19.69 13.32 -2.01
C VAL A 39 -20.04 14.33 -0.90
N PRO A 40 -20.91 13.98 0.07
CA PRO A 40 -21.81 12.82 0.04
C PRO A 40 -22.83 12.91 -1.11
N ALA A 41 -23.41 11.77 -1.50
CA ALA A 41 -24.40 11.72 -2.59
C ALA A 41 -25.79 12.19 -2.12
N ALA A 42 -26.15 11.89 -0.87
CA ALA A 42 -27.40 12.34 -0.24
C ALA A 42 -27.28 13.77 0.34
N ALA A 43 -28.40 14.51 0.46
CA ALA A 43 -28.35 15.86 1.00
C ALA A 43 -28.02 15.92 2.48
N ARG A 44 -27.49 17.08 2.84
CA ARG A 44 -27.39 17.58 4.20
C ARG A 44 -28.77 17.66 4.87
N VAL A 45 -28.77 17.30 6.15
CA VAL A 45 -29.82 17.66 7.10
C VAL A 45 -29.17 18.48 8.23
N ASP A 46 -29.87 19.50 8.73
CA ASP A 46 -29.29 20.52 9.61
C ASP A 46 -29.00 20.04 11.04
N SER A 47 -29.83 19.14 11.56
CA SER A 47 -29.66 18.52 12.87
C SER A 47 -29.94 17.03 12.81
N PHE A 48 -29.48 16.30 13.82
CA PHE A 48 -29.77 14.87 13.92
C PHE A 48 -31.26 14.64 14.16
N GLU A 49 -31.91 15.50 14.94
CA GLU A 49 -33.35 15.47 15.20
C GLU A 49 -34.15 15.69 13.92
N ASP A 50 -33.73 16.63 13.05
CA ASP A 50 -34.37 16.84 11.75
C ASP A 50 -34.16 15.64 10.83
N PHE A 51 -33.00 14.99 10.90
CA PHE A 51 -32.74 13.76 10.16
C PHE A 51 -33.69 12.64 10.61
N GLN A 52 -33.88 12.47 11.92
CA GLN A 52 -34.83 11.51 12.46
C GLN A 52 -36.27 11.83 12.05
N ARG A 53 -36.70 13.09 12.14
CA ARG A 53 -38.04 13.52 11.69
C ARG A 53 -38.25 13.25 10.21
N GLN A 54 -37.24 13.49 9.38
CA GLN A 54 -37.32 13.19 7.97
C GLN A 54 -37.48 11.68 7.73
N LEU A 55 -36.70 10.83 8.41
CA LEU A 55 -36.85 9.38 8.29
C LEU A 55 -38.24 8.91 8.73
N ILE A 56 -38.83 9.51 9.78
CA ILE A 56 -40.19 9.20 10.22
C ILE A 56 -41.22 9.60 9.16
N ALA A 57 -41.03 10.75 8.50
CA ALA A 57 -41.96 11.26 7.49
C ALA A 57 -41.88 10.50 6.15
N ASP A 58 -40.67 10.20 5.70
CA ASP A 58 -40.39 9.65 4.37
C ASP A 58 -40.21 8.11 4.40
N GLY A 59 -39.97 7.51 5.57
CA GLY A 59 -39.88 6.06 5.75
C GLY A 59 -38.56 5.41 5.32
N VAL A 60 -38.46 4.10 5.54
CA VAL A 60 -37.31 3.25 5.22
C VAL A 60 -37.74 2.13 4.28
N ALA A 61 -36.99 1.93 3.19
CA ALA A 61 -37.15 0.75 2.33
C ALA A 61 -36.16 -0.34 2.75
N ALA A 62 -36.67 -1.45 3.26
CA ALA A 62 -35.88 -2.62 3.64
C ALA A 62 -35.83 -3.62 2.49
N ILE A 63 -34.63 -3.96 2.03
CA ILE A 63 -34.40 -4.84 0.89
C ILE A 63 -33.50 -5.99 1.33
N SER A 64 -33.99 -7.21 1.13
CA SER A 64 -33.28 -8.45 1.46
C SER A 64 -33.48 -9.46 0.35
N VAL A 65 -32.52 -10.36 0.20
CA VAL A 65 -32.56 -11.49 -0.74
C VAL A 65 -33.25 -12.72 -0.13
N ALA A 66 -33.48 -12.70 1.18
CA ALA A 66 -34.32 -13.66 1.88
C ALA A 66 -35.16 -12.94 2.95
N THR A 67 -36.47 -13.14 2.92
CA THR A 67 -37.36 -12.68 3.99
C THR A 67 -37.32 -13.71 5.11
N ASP A 68 -36.45 -13.48 6.09
CA ASP A 68 -36.34 -14.30 7.29
C ASP A 68 -36.71 -13.51 8.55
N ASP A 69 -36.73 -14.17 9.70
CA ASP A 69 -37.04 -13.52 10.98
C ASP A 69 -36.06 -12.41 11.36
N ARG A 70 -34.90 -12.30 10.69
CA ARG A 70 -33.90 -11.24 10.94
C ARG A 70 -34.30 -9.93 10.28
N LEU A 71 -34.90 -9.99 9.09
CA LEU A 71 -35.48 -8.79 8.47
C LEU A 71 -36.58 -8.24 9.37
N LYS A 72 -37.46 -9.11 9.89
CA LYS A 72 -38.50 -8.73 10.85
C LYS A 72 -37.93 -8.12 12.14
N ARG A 73 -36.89 -8.72 12.72
CA ARG A 73 -36.19 -8.12 13.89
C ARG A 73 -35.58 -6.76 13.56
N SER A 74 -34.99 -6.61 12.39
CA SER A 74 -34.43 -5.31 11.96
C SER A 74 -35.52 -4.25 11.82
N VAL A 75 -36.68 -4.61 11.24
CA VAL A 75 -37.86 -3.73 11.15
C VAL A 75 -38.33 -3.31 12.55
N SER A 76 -38.48 -4.27 13.47
CA SER A 76 -38.86 -3.99 14.87
C SER A 76 -37.85 -3.03 15.53
N ALA A 77 -36.56 -3.26 15.32
CA ALA A 77 -35.54 -2.39 15.87
C ALA A 77 -35.53 -0.98 15.28
N PHE A 78 -35.84 -0.80 13.99
CA PHE A 78 -36.05 0.52 13.40
C PHE A 78 -37.23 1.23 14.09
N GLN A 79 -38.32 0.53 14.35
CA GLN A 79 -39.48 1.10 15.05
C GLN A 79 -39.16 1.43 16.52
N GLY A 80 -38.27 0.66 17.16
CA GLY A 80 -37.77 0.96 18.50
C GLY A 80 -36.80 2.16 18.52
N ALA A 81 -35.93 2.28 17.52
CA ALA A 81 -34.97 3.39 17.41
C ALA A 81 -35.62 4.70 16.95
N LEU A 82 -36.66 4.60 16.11
CA LEU A 82 -37.42 5.71 15.54
C LEU A 82 -38.93 5.41 15.66
N PRO A 83 -39.54 5.69 16.82
CA PRO A 83 -40.98 5.49 17.01
C PRO A 83 -41.79 6.24 15.95
N GLY A 84 -42.64 5.51 15.21
CA GLY A 84 -43.50 6.05 14.16
C GLY A 84 -42.94 5.95 12.73
N VAL A 85 -41.72 5.44 12.53
CA VAL A 85 -41.16 5.22 11.19
C VAL A 85 -41.91 4.10 10.44
N SER A 86 -42.23 4.33 9.17
CA SER A 86 -42.66 3.26 8.26
C SER A 86 -41.45 2.51 7.73
N VAL A 87 -41.52 1.18 7.74
CA VAL A 87 -40.50 0.33 7.12
C VAL A 87 -41.17 -0.60 6.12
N ASP A 88 -40.99 -0.29 4.84
CA ASP A 88 -41.55 -1.06 3.74
C ASP A 88 -40.55 -2.13 3.30
N ILE A 89 -40.96 -3.39 3.37
CA ILE A 89 -40.16 -4.50 2.82
C ILE A 89 -40.38 -4.56 1.30
N ILE A 90 -39.31 -4.35 0.55
CA ILE A 90 -39.28 -4.49 -0.90
C ILE A 90 -38.53 -5.78 -1.22
N GLU A 91 -39.29 -6.85 -1.47
CA GLU A 91 -38.71 -8.08 -1.99
C GLU A 91 -38.30 -7.86 -3.45
N PRO A 92 -37.02 -8.06 -3.81
CA PRO A 92 -36.61 -8.11 -5.21
C PRO A 92 -37.30 -9.32 -5.83
N SER A 93 -38.20 -9.08 -6.78
CA SER A 93 -38.96 -10.13 -7.45
C SER A 93 -38.06 -10.88 -8.45
N HIS A 94 -37.07 -11.63 -7.98
CA HIS A 94 -36.17 -12.38 -8.87
C HIS A 94 -35.46 -13.54 -8.18
N SER A 95 -35.66 -14.75 -8.71
CA SER A 95 -34.54 -15.70 -8.81
C SER A 95 -33.57 -15.09 -9.84
N TRP A 96 -32.32 -14.86 -9.45
CA TRP A 96 -31.34 -14.26 -10.35
C TRP A 96 -31.03 -15.23 -11.51
N PRO A 97 -31.45 -14.94 -12.75
CA PRO A 97 -31.44 -15.94 -13.83
C PRO A 97 -30.02 -16.30 -14.27
N LEU A 98 -29.07 -15.39 -14.04
CA LEU A 98 -27.68 -15.52 -14.47
C LEU A 98 -26.79 -16.26 -13.48
N TYR A 99 -27.33 -16.79 -12.36
CA TYR A 99 -26.52 -17.45 -11.33
C TYR A 99 -25.65 -18.57 -11.88
N ASN A 100 -26.25 -19.48 -12.66
CA ASN A 100 -25.53 -20.59 -13.25
C ASN A 100 -24.50 -20.10 -14.28
N ASP A 101 -24.85 -19.12 -15.10
CA ASP A 101 -23.94 -18.57 -16.10
C ASP A 101 -22.73 -17.86 -15.48
N PHE A 102 -22.91 -17.19 -14.33
CA PHE A 102 -21.83 -16.52 -13.61
C PHE A 102 -20.90 -17.48 -12.87
N PHE A 103 -21.46 -18.48 -12.17
CA PHE A 103 -20.72 -19.23 -11.16
C PHE A 103 -20.61 -20.73 -11.44
N LYS A 104 -21.39 -21.29 -12.36
CA LYS A 104 -21.31 -22.71 -12.73
C LYS A 104 -20.79 -22.94 -14.15
N THR A 105 -20.94 -21.96 -15.03
CA THR A 105 -20.34 -21.99 -16.36
C THR A 105 -18.89 -21.52 -16.28
N ARG A 106 -17.96 -22.36 -16.72
CA ARG A 106 -16.55 -21.97 -16.83
C ARG A 106 -16.38 -21.06 -18.03
N LEU A 107 -15.92 -19.84 -17.77
CA LEU A 107 -15.71 -18.81 -18.78
C LEU A 107 -14.24 -18.78 -19.22
N ALA A 108 -14.03 -18.50 -20.50
CA ALA A 108 -12.73 -18.20 -21.09
C ALA A 108 -12.83 -16.86 -21.83
N ARG A 109 -11.75 -16.07 -21.85
CA ARG A 109 -11.80 -14.76 -22.51
C ARG A 109 -12.15 -14.92 -24.00
N GLY A 110 -13.09 -14.10 -24.45
CA GLY A 110 -13.59 -14.11 -25.82
C GLY A 110 -14.44 -15.33 -26.20
N SER A 111 -14.77 -16.23 -25.27
CA SER A 111 -15.73 -17.31 -25.56
C SER A 111 -17.13 -16.73 -25.85
N PRO A 112 -17.97 -17.43 -26.62
CA PRO A 112 -19.35 -17.00 -26.87
C PRO A 112 -20.14 -16.76 -25.58
N GLU A 113 -19.97 -17.62 -24.57
CA GLU A 113 -20.63 -17.51 -23.27
C GLU A 113 -20.16 -16.26 -22.52
N TYR A 114 -18.84 -16.02 -22.48
CA TYR A 114 -18.24 -14.85 -21.85
C TYR A 114 -18.73 -13.53 -22.48
N ASN A 115 -18.74 -13.45 -23.81
CA ASN A 115 -19.17 -12.26 -24.56
C ASN A 115 -20.69 -12.05 -24.48
N ALA A 116 -21.49 -13.12 -24.44
CA ALA A 116 -22.94 -13.00 -24.28
C ALA A 116 -23.33 -12.55 -22.87
N LEU A 117 -22.60 -13.02 -21.84
CA LEU A 117 -22.95 -12.81 -20.44
C LEU A 117 -22.97 -11.33 -20.04
N ILE A 118 -22.01 -10.52 -20.50
CA ILE A 118 -21.96 -9.09 -20.15
C ILE A 118 -23.21 -8.35 -20.63
N GLY A 119 -23.66 -8.62 -21.87
CA GLY A 119 -24.87 -7.99 -22.42
C GLY A 119 -26.14 -8.43 -21.69
N GLN A 120 -26.20 -9.69 -21.25
CA GLN A 120 -27.31 -10.20 -20.43
C GLN A 120 -27.32 -9.56 -19.04
N PHE A 121 -26.15 -9.51 -18.39
CA PHE A 121 -25.95 -8.90 -17.08
C PHE A 121 -26.33 -7.41 -17.07
N TRP A 122 -25.89 -6.66 -18.09
CA TRP A 122 -26.21 -5.24 -18.19
C TRP A 122 -27.70 -4.99 -18.35
N ARG A 123 -28.37 -5.73 -19.24
CA ARG A 123 -29.83 -5.65 -19.42
C ARG A 123 -30.59 -5.99 -18.15
N ASP A 124 -30.18 -7.06 -17.46
CA ASP A 124 -30.78 -7.49 -16.19
C ASP A 124 -30.64 -6.39 -15.11
N THR A 125 -29.44 -5.80 -14.98
CA THR A 125 -29.17 -4.66 -14.09
C THR A 125 -30.08 -3.46 -14.40
N LEU A 126 -30.22 -3.08 -15.67
CA LEU A 126 -31.10 -1.96 -16.07
C LEU A 126 -32.57 -2.24 -15.74
N ASN A 127 -33.04 -3.47 -15.96
CA ASN A 127 -34.41 -3.88 -15.66
C ASN A 127 -34.69 -3.83 -14.15
N ILE A 128 -33.78 -4.39 -13.33
CA ILE A 128 -33.90 -4.36 -11.88
C ILE A 128 -33.85 -2.91 -11.36
N THR A 129 -32.92 -2.10 -11.88
CA THR A 129 -32.80 -0.67 -11.53
C THR A 129 -34.10 0.08 -11.80
N GLN A 130 -34.72 -0.11 -12.97
CA GLN A 130 -35.96 0.56 -13.33
C GLN A 130 -37.14 0.12 -12.45
N GLN A 131 -37.27 -1.17 -12.16
CA GLN A 131 -38.37 -1.68 -11.34
C GLN A 131 -38.24 -1.23 -9.88
N LEU A 132 -37.04 -1.34 -9.30
CA LEU A 132 -36.80 -0.97 -7.90
C LEU A 132 -36.87 0.53 -7.67
N SER A 133 -36.32 1.35 -8.57
CA SER A 133 -36.39 2.81 -8.44
C SER A 133 -37.83 3.32 -8.39
N ARG A 134 -38.73 2.80 -9.24
CA ARG A 134 -40.16 3.12 -9.20
C ARG A 134 -40.82 2.73 -7.88
N ARG A 135 -40.56 1.51 -7.38
CA ARG A 135 -41.12 1.06 -6.10
C ARG A 135 -40.61 1.89 -4.93
N ILE A 136 -39.33 2.27 -4.94
CA ILE A 136 -38.73 3.13 -3.91
C ILE A 136 -39.33 4.54 -3.97
N GLU A 137 -39.52 5.08 -5.18
CA GLU A 137 -40.18 6.36 -5.42
C GLU A 137 -41.64 6.36 -4.92
N GLU A 138 -42.44 5.35 -5.30
CA GLU A 138 -43.84 5.19 -4.86
C GLU A 138 -43.99 5.15 -3.34
N LYS A 139 -42.98 4.60 -2.64
CA LYS A 139 -42.94 4.51 -1.18
C LYS A 139 -42.38 5.76 -0.50
N GLY A 140 -41.76 6.66 -1.26
CA GLY A 140 -41.17 7.89 -0.72
C GLY A 140 -39.95 7.69 0.18
N ALA A 141 -39.31 6.51 0.15
CA ALA A 141 -38.30 6.13 1.14
C ALA A 141 -37.07 7.07 1.18
N ALA A 142 -36.72 7.55 2.37
CA ALA A 142 -35.54 8.40 2.60
C ALA A 142 -34.28 7.61 3.01
N LEU A 143 -34.37 6.30 3.22
CA LEU A 143 -33.26 5.43 3.59
C LEU A 143 -33.44 4.04 3.00
N LEU A 144 -32.36 3.45 2.47
CA LEU A 144 -32.33 2.03 2.11
C LEU A 144 -31.65 1.23 3.22
N TYR A 145 -32.34 0.22 3.73
CA TYR A 145 -31.75 -0.78 4.63
C TYR A 145 -31.57 -2.11 3.90
N LEU A 146 -30.33 -2.45 3.60
CA LEU A 146 -29.96 -3.62 2.82
C LEU A 146 -29.47 -4.75 3.72
N VAL A 147 -29.96 -5.96 3.51
CA VAL A 147 -29.51 -7.16 4.25
C VAL A 147 -28.87 -8.16 3.29
N ASP A 148 -27.58 -8.42 3.47
CA ASP A 148 -26.74 -9.37 2.72
C ASP A 148 -26.65 -9.17 1.19
N VAL A 149 -27.17 -8.05 0.67
CA VAL A 149 -27.25 -7.78 -0.79
C VAL A 149 -25.88 -7.56 -1.41
N CYS A 150 -25.07 -6.66 -0.85
CA CYS A 150 -23.70 -6.37 -1.31
C CYS A 150 -22.65 -7.20 -0.55
N ALA A 151 -23.05 -8.42 -0.15
CA ALA A 151 -22.19 -9.36 0.57
C ALA A 151 -22.13 -10.73 -0.11
N ILE A 152 -23.26 -11.18 -0.69
CA ILE A 152 -23.40 -12.49 -1.34
C ILE A 152 -23.31 -12.34 -2.88
N PRO A 153 -22.36 -13.03 -3.56
CA PRO A 153 -22.16 -12.90 -5.01
C PRO A 153 -23.37 -13.27 -5.87
N ALA A 154 -24.31 -14.07 -5.34
CA ALA A 154 -25.54 -14.47 -6.03
C ALA A 154 -26.48 -13.31 -6.43
N ASN A 155 -26.09 -12.06 -6.16
CA ASN A 155 -26.93 -10.88 -6.29
C ASN A 155 -26.26 -9.74 -7.06
N VAL A 156 -25.27 -10.02 -7.93
CA VAL A 156 -24.44 -8.96 -8.54
C VAL A 156 -25.29 -7.91 -9.27
N SER A 157 -26.31 -8.32 -10.03
CA SER A 157 -27.19 -7.37 -10.74
C SER A 157 -27.97 -6.48 -9.77
N LEU A 158 -28.46 -7.05 -8.68
CA LEU A 158 -29.20 -6.32 -7.64
C LEU A 158 -28.28 -5.35 -6.89
N ALA A 159 -27.08 -5.80 -6.51
CA ALA A 159 -26.08 -4.96 -5.84
C ALA A 159 -25.72 -3.75 -6.70
N LEU A 160 -25.40 -3.97 -7.99
CA LEU A 160 -25.10 -2.88 -8.92
C LEU A 160 -26.29 -1.93 -9.13
N SER A 161 -27.51 -2.48 -9.22
CA SER A 161 -28.74 -1.68 -9.34
C SER A 161 -28.94 -0.75 -8.13
N LEU A 162 -28.76 -1.26 -6.91
CA LEU A 162 -28.90 -0.47 -5.69
C LEU A 162 -27.81 0.58 -5.51
N VAL A 163 -26.60 0.29 -6.00
CA VAL A 163 -25.53 1.29 -6.12
C VAL A 163 -26.01 2.44 -7.01
N PHE A 164 -26.52 2.16 -8.21
CA PHE A 164 -27.04 3.23 -9.08
C PHE A 164 -28.19 4.00 -8.43
N ILE A 165 -29.19 3.30 -7.89
CA ILE A 165 -30.36 3.94 -7.26
C ILE A 165 -29.93 4.85 -6.12
N SER A 166 -29.14 4.35 -5.18
CA SER A 166 -28.74 5.13 -4.00
C SER A 166 -27.93 6.38 -4.37
N GLU A 167 -26.96 6.24 -5.28
CA GLU A 167 -26.05 7.32 -5.64
C GLU A 167 -26.69 8.36 -6.58
N PHE A 168 -27.48 7.94 -7.58
CA PHE A 168 -28.18 8.88 -8.48
C PHE A 168 -29.33 9.60 -7.79
N LEU A 169 -30.12 8.87 -6.99
CA LEU A 169 -31.28 9.46 -6.32
C LEU A 169 -30.89 10.19 -5.02
N GLY A 170 -29.67 9.97 -4.52
CA GLY A 170 -29.16 10.57 -3.30
C GLY A 170 -29.81 10.00 -2.05
N ILE A 171 -30.05 8.68 -2.03
CA ILE A 171 -30.66 7.98 -0.89
C ILE A 171 -29.55 7.32 -0.07
N PRO A 172 -29.41 7.64 1.22
CA PRO A 172 -28.44 6.98 2.08
C PRO A 172 -28.76 5.49 2.28
N VAL A 173 -27.72 4.73 2.61
CA VAL A 173 -27.81 3.27 2.73
C VAL A 173 -27.21 2.80 4.04
N ILE A 174 -27.91 1.90 4.74
CA ILE A 174 -27.35 1.04 5.77
C ILE A 174 -27.34 -0.38 5.23
N HIS A 175 -26.15 -0.92 5.00
CA HIS A 175 -25.95 -2.28 4.52
C HIS A 175 -25.44 -3.16 5.66
N ARG A 176 -26.26 -4.13 6.06
CA ARG A 176 -25.91 -5.13 7.08
C ARG A 176 -25.50 -6.43 6.40
N SER A 177 -24.39 -7.00 6.84
CA SER A 177 -23.87 -8.26 6.31
C SER A 177 -23.49 -9.21 7.42
N ARG A 178 -24.00 -10.44 7.37
CA ARG A 178 -23.56 -11.51 8.29
C ARG A 178 -22.26 -12.15 7.80
N ARG A 179 -22.17 -12.36 6.50
CA ARG A 179 -21.04 -12.99 5.81
C ARG A 179 -20.81 -12.25 4.51
N PHE A 180 -19.56 -12.02 4.20
CA PHE A 180 -19.18 -11.58 2.87
C PHE A 180 -18.73 -12.76 2.03
N TYR A 181 -18.62 -12.57 0.72
CA TYR A 181 -18.23 -13.62 -0.21
C TYR A 181 -16.91 -14.32 0.16
N TRP A 182 -15.98 -13.60 0.80
CA TRP A 182 -14.70 -14.15 1.25
C TRP A 182 -14.83 -15.05 2.50
N ASP A 183 -15.97 -15.04 3.17
CA ASP A 183 -16.31 -15.96 4.26
C ASP A 183 -17.02 -17.23 3.75
N ILE A 184 -17.34 -17.29 2.44
CA ILE A 184 -18.04 -18.40 1.82
C ILE A 184 -17.02 -19.34 1.16
N ALA A 185 -17.06 -20.63 1.52
CA ALA A 185 -16.14 -21.66 1.04
C ALA A 185 -16.61 -22.35 -0.26
N GLU A 186 -17.67 -21.87 -0.91
CA GLU A 186 -18.22 -22.49 -2.12
C GLU A 186 -17.27 -22.30 -3.30
N ALA A 187 -16.71 -23.40 -3.80
CA ALA A 187 -15.74 -23.41 -4.88
C ALA A 187 -16.27 -22.77 -6.18
N ASP A 188 -17.58 -22.91 -6.43
CA ASP A 188 -18.28 -22.38 -7.61
C ASP A 188 -18.16 -20.84 -7.73
N PHE A 189 -18.21 -20.09 -6.62
CA PHE A 189 -18.02 -18.61 -6.66
C PHE A 189 -16.64 -18.20 -7.17
N TYR A 190 -15.67 -19.08 -7.04
CA TYR A 190 -14.29 -18.85 -7.43
C TYR A 190 -13.96 -19.49 -8.78
N LEU A 191 -14.92 -20.13 -9.47
CA LEU A 191 -14.70 -20.81 -10.75
C LEU A 191 -14.06 -19.89 -11.80
N ASN A 192 -14.51 -18.65 -11.86
CA ASN A 192 -14.08 -17.65 -12.86
C ASN A 192 -13.12 -16.59 -12.29
N ARG A 193 -12.50 -16.83 -11.12
CA ARG A 193 -11.59 -15.87 -10.45
C ARG A 193 -10.32 -15.53 -11.24
N HIS A 194 -9.98 -16.35 -12.23
CA HIS A 194 -8.84 -16.13 -13.14
C HIS A 194 -9.13 -14.99 -14.12
N LEU A 195 -10.40 -14.67 -14.36
CA LEU A 195 -10.84 -13.55 -15.20
C LEU A 195 -10.88 -12.28 -14.36
N GLY A 196 -9.76 -11.54 -14.34
CA GLY A 196 -9.60 -10.33 -13.53
C GLY A 196 -10.69 -9.29 -13.80
N GLU A 197 -10.98 -9.00 -15.06
CA GLU A 197 -11.95 -7.97 -15.47
C GLU A 197 -13.40 -8.29 -15.08
N PHE A 198 -13.71 -9.58 -14.89
CA PHE A 198 -14.98 -10.07 -14.38
C PHE A 198 -15.01 -10.02 -12.84
N PHE A 199 -14.04 -10.65 -12.19
CA PHE A 199 -14.04 -10.81 -10.74
C PHE A 199 -13.74 -9.49 -10.00
N SER A 200 -12.95 -8.59 -10.59
CA SER A 200 -12.67 -7.28 -10.01
C SER A 200 -13.93 -6.42 -9.87
N GLN A 201 -14.95 -6.59 -10.72
CA GLN A 201 -16.22 -5.87 -10.57
C GLN A 201 -16.97 -6.32 -9.33
N ILE A 202 -17.00 -7.64 -9.08
CA ILE A 202 -17.54 -8.19 -7.82
C ILE A 202 -16.73 -7.65 -6.65
N ASP A 203 -15.39 -7.65 -6.75
CA ASP A 203 -14.58 -7.11 -5.67
C ASP A 203 -14.87 -5.62 -5.40
N VAL A 204 -15.17 -4.86 -6.46
CA VAL A 204 -15.56 -3.44 -6.38
C VAL A 204 -16.95 -3.24 -5.75
N LEU A 205 -17.92 -4.10 -6.04
CA LEU A 205 -19.28 -3.98 -5.53
C LEU A 205 -19.47 -4.55 -4.12
N TYR A 206 -18.56 -5.42 -3.67
CA TYR A 206 -18.69 -6.19 -2.43
C TYR A 206 -17.55 -5.88 -1.44
N PRO A 207 -17.69 -4.83 -0.60
CA PRO A 207 -18.80 -3.87 -0.57
C PRO A 207 -18.58 -2.63 -1.45
N TRP A 208 -19.68 -1.91 -1.68
CA TRP A 208 -19.64 -0.58 -2.28
C TRP A 208 -19.09 0.46 -1.31
N GLU A 209 -18.07 1.18 -1.75
CA GLU A 209 -17.40 2.22 -0.98
C GLU A 209 -18.04 3.57 -1.32
N SER A 210 -18.73 4.19 -0.34
CA SER A 210 -19.37 5.50 -0.48
C SER A 210 -19.62 6.13 0.89
N ARG A 211 -19.54 7.45 0.96
CA ARG A 211 -19.81 8.24 2.17
C ARG A 211 -21.27 8.11 2.63
N SER A 212 -22.20 7.91 1.69
CA SER A 212 -23.62 7.73 1.98
C SER A 212 -23.99 6.28 2.33
N TRP A 213 -23.02 5.38 2.46
CA TRP A 213 -23.23 3.97 2.80
C TRP A 213 -22.59 3.63 4.16
N MET A 214 -23.39 3.16 5.11
CA MET A 214 -22.91 2.55 6.35
C MET A 214 -22.87 1.02 6.19
N HIS A 215 -21.76 0.40 6.56
CA HIS A 215 -21.58 -1.06 6.52
C HIS A 215 -21.54 -1.63 7.93
N LEU A 216 -22.46 -2.55 8.21
CA LEU A 216 -22.62 -3.20 9.50
C LEU A 216 -22.14 -4.65 9.43
N GLY A 217 -20.97 -4.92 10.00
CA GLY A 217 -20.39 -6.27 10.11
C GLY A 217 -20.93 -7.04 11.31
N ALA A 218 -20.81 -8.37 11.26
CA ALA A 218 -21.15 -9.25 12.37
C ALA A 218 -20.03 -9.41 13.40
N SER A 219 -18.79 -8.99 13.09
CA SER A 219 -17.66 -9.08 14.00
C SER A 219 -16.62 -7.99 13.75
N VAL A 220 -15.79 -7.74 14.77
CA VAL A 220 -14.64 -6.82 14.69
C VAL A 220 -13.66 -7.24 13.60
N GLN A 221 -13.48 -8.55 13.37
CA GLN A 221 -12.62 -9.07 12.31
C GLN A 221 -13.15 -8.70 10.91
N GLN A 222 -14.47 -8.75 10.72
CA GLN A 222 -15.09 -8.30 9.47
C GLN A 222 -14.92 -6.79 9.29
N SER A 223 -15.20 -5.98 10.33
CA SER A 223 -15.00 -4.53 10.29
C SER A 223 -13.56 -4.15 9.93
N ARG A 224 -12.58 -4.82 10.56
CA ARG A 224 -11.15 -4.62 10.23
C ARG A 224 -10.86 -4.94 8.77
N ARG A 225 -11.38 -6.05 8.25
CA ARG A 225 -11.19 -6.43 6.85
C ARG A 225 -11.82 -5.43 5.88
N LEU A 226 -12.97 -4.86 6.22
CA LEU A 226 -13.61 -3.81 5.43
C LEU A 226 -12.76 -2.53 5.36
N ILE A 227 -12.11 -2.18 6.46
CA ILE A 227 -11.22 -1.02 6.52
C ILE A 227 -9.90 -1.34 5.80
N GLU A 228 -9.15 -2.31 6.31
CA GLU A 228 -7.76 -2.61 5.92
C GLU A 228 -7.63 -3.11 4.47
N LEU A 229 -8.52 -4.01 4.04
CA LEU A 229 -8.38 -4.66 2.72
C LEU A 229 -9.33 -4.10 1.66
N LYS A 230 -10.46 -3.52 2.07
CA LYS A 230 -11.46 -2.98 1.14
C LYS A 230 -11.44 -1.45 1.04
N GLY A 231 -10.71 -0.76 1.92
CA GLY A 231 -10.53 0.69 1.83
C GLY A 231 -11.77 1.47 2.23
N LEU A 232 -12.59 0.94 3.15
CA LEU A 232 -13.76 1.65 3.66
C LEU A 232 -13.33 2.60 4.76
N ASN A 233 -13.89 3.81 4.70
CA ASN A 233 -13.72 4.82 5.75
C ASN A 233 -14.22 4.22 7.09
N PRO A 234 -13.40 4.20 8.17
CA PRO A 234 -13.81 3.66 9.46
C PRO A 234 -15.08 4.31 10.01
N ALA A 235 -15.33 5.57 9.66
CA ALA A 235 -16.53 6.28 10.05
C ALA A 235 -17.81 5.73 9.38
N ASN A 236 -17.68 4.96 8.29
CA ASN A 236 -18.73 4.23 7.58
C ASN A 236 -18.85 2.76 7.98
N VAL A 237 -18.04 2.26 8.92
CA VAL A 237 -18.04 0.85 9.35
C VAL A 237 -18.41 0.75 10.82
N SER A 238 -19.33 -0.17 11.16
CA SER A 238 -19.74 -0.45 12.53
C SER A 238 -20.06 -1.93 12.71
N GLU A 239 -20.10 -2.39 13.95
CA GLU A 239 -20.68 -3.68 14.31
C GLU A 239 -22.15 -3.51 14.71
N LEU A 240 -22.95 -4.55 14.45
CA LEU A 240 -24.28 -4.68 15.02
C LEU A 240 -24.42 -6.08 15.63
N PRO A 241 -24.61 -6.21 16.96
CA PRO A 241 -24.63 -7.51 17.61
C PRO A 241 -25.74 -8.40 17.03
N LEU A 242 -25.40 -9.65 16.70
CA LEU A 242 -26.37 -10.60 16.16
C LEU A 242 -27.38 -11.09 17.22
N ASP A 243 -26.95 -11.14 18.48
CA ASP A 243 -27.68 -11.75 19.60
C ASP A 243 -28.21 -10.73 20.62
N ALA A 244 -28.12 -9.43 20.33
CA ALA A 244 -28.67 -8.37 21.20
C ALA A 244 -30.20 -8.48 21.34
N GLY A 245 -30.71 -8.16 22.52
CA GLY A 245 -32.14 -7.97 22.74
C GLY A 245 -32.68 -6.76 21.97
N ASP A 246 -34.00 -6.69 21.74
CA ASP A 246 -34.62 -5.66 20.89
C ASP A 246 -34.26 -4.22 21.31
N ALA A 247 -34.19 -3.93 22.61
CA ALA A 247 -33.83 -2.62 23.14
C ALA A 247 -32.35 -2.25 22.90
N GLU A 248 -31.44 -3.21 23.09
CA GLU A 248 -30.01 -3.04 22.83
C GLU A 248 -29.76 -2.83 21.33
N PHE A 249 -30.48 -3.58 20.49
CA PHE A 249 -30.42 -3.43 19.04
C PHE A 249 -30.91 -2.03 18.62
N ALA A 250 -32.06 -1.56 19.14
CA ALA A 250 -32.58 -0.23 18.85
C ALA A 250 -31.60 0.89 19.28
N GLY A 251 -30.94 0.71 20.43
CA GLY A 251 -29.87 1.62 20.90
C GLY A 251 -28.68 1.67 19.95
N ALA A 252 -28.18 0.50 19.53
CA ALA A 252 -27.08 0.40 18.56
C ALA A 252 -27.47 1.01 17.20
N LEU A 253 -28.71 0.80 16.75
CA LEU A 253 -29.21 1.39 15.50
C LEU A 253 -29.30 2.92 15.58
N THR A 254 -29.70 3.47 16.72
CA THR A 254 -29.68 4.92 16.95
C THR A 254 -28.26 5.49 16.81
N ALA A 255 -27.26 4.79 17.35
CA ALA A 255 -25.86 5.17 17.18
C ALA A 255 -25.42 5.11 15.71
N VAL A 256 -25.82 4.07 14.97
CA VAL A 256 -25.56 3.96 13.52
C VAL A 256 -26.20 5.10 12.73
N LEU A 257 -27.45 5.46 13.05
CA LEU A 257 -28.14 6.58 12.42
C LEU A 257 -27.44 7.91 12.67
N ARG A 258 -26.93 8.13 13.89
CA ARG A 258 -26.12 9.32 14.21
C ARG A 258 -24.83 9.36 13.41
N ARG A 259 -24.15 8.23 13.25
CA ARG A 259 -22.93 8.12 12.42
C ARG A 259 -23.22 8.40 10.95
N LEU A 260 -24.31 7.83 10.41
CA LEU A 260 -24.77 8.11 9.05
C LEU A 260 -25.06 9.59 8.87
N TYR A 261 -25.81 10.21 9.79
CA TYR A 261 -26.07 11.65 9.78
C TYR A 261 -24.78 12.48 9.70
N LEU A 262 -23.75 12.14 10.49
CA LEU A 262 -22.46 12.82 10.43
C LEU A 262 -21.74 12.62 9.08
N GLN A 263 -21.93 11.47 8.44
CA GLN A 263 -21.39 11.22 7.10
C GLN A 263 -22.08 12.04 6.00
N LEU A 264 -23.37 12.35 6.17
CA LEU A 264 -24.14 13.17 5.24
C LEU A 264 -23.86 14.68 5.36
N GLN A 265 -23.03 15.09 6.32
CA GLN A 265 -22.60 16.47 6.45
C GLN A 265 -21.68 16.90 5.30
N PRO A 266 -21.63 18.22 4.98
CA PRO A 266 -20.87 18.75 3.86
C PRO A 266 -19.44 18.24 3.78
N ASN A 267 -18.96 18.08 2.53
CA ASN A 267 -17.59 17.69 2.29
C ASN A 267 -16.66 18.91 2.20
N HIS A 268 -15.64 18.96 3.06
CA HIS A 268 -14.73 20.10 3.19
C HIS A 268 -13.40 19.89 2.44
N LEU A 269 -13.45 19.60 1.13
CA LEU A 269 -12.26 19.32 0.32
C LEU A 269 -11.28 20.51 0.27
N ASN A 270 -11.77 21.74 0.17
CA ASN A 270 -10.91 22.94 0.05
C ASN A 270 -10.04 23.18 1.28
N ALA A 271 -10.47 22.74 2.47
CA ALA A 271 -9.67 22.87 3.69
C ALA A 271 -8.41 21.98 3.65
N LEU A 272 -8.44 20.91 2.86
CA LEU A 272 -7.35 19.93 2.78
C LEU A 272 -6.16 20.40 1.95
N GLN A 273 -6.41 21.25 0.94
CA GLN A 273 -5.38 21.75 0.03
C GLN A 273 -4.20 22.38 0.79
N HIS A 274 -4.49 23.26 1.75
CA HIS A 274 -3.46 23.93 2.55
C HIS A 274 -2.61 22.93 3.35
N SER A 275 -3.22 21.88 3.91
CA SER A 275 -2.51 20.83 4.64
C SER A 275 -1.64 19.98 3.71
N ILE A 276 -2.15 19.59 2.54
CA ILE A 276 -1.36 18.86 1.53
C ILE A 276 -0.14 19.69 1.10
N GLU A 277 -0.34 20.97 0.77
CA GLU A 277 0.76 21.85 0.33
C GLU A 277 1.77 22.14 1.45
N ALA A 278 1.31 22.28 2.70
CA ALA A 278 2.20 22.44 3.85
C ALA A 278 3.05 21.17 4.08
N TYR A 279 2.44 19.99 3.98
CA TYR A 279 3.13 18.71 4.12
C TYR A 279 4.10 18.45 2.95
N ARG A 280 3.69 18.72 1.71
CA ARG A 280 4.54 18.61 0.52
C ARG A 280 5.80 19.48 0.62
N ARG A 281 5.69 20.69 1.19
CA ARG A 281 6.86 21.55 1.47
C ARG A 281 7.82 20.92 2.48
N ARG A 282 7.32 20.21 3.48
CA ARG A 282 8.12 19.47 4.47
C ARG A 282 8.80 18.23 3.88
N CYS A 283 8.19 17.58 2.89
CA CYS A 283 8.82 16.46 2.17
C CYS A 283 9.94 16.91 1.21
N ASN A 284 9.89 18.13 0.68
CA ASN A 284 10.81 18.64 -0.34
C ASN A 284 11.85 19.65 0.20
N VAL A 285 12.18 19.56 1.49
CA VAL A 285 13.27 20.37 2.07
C VAL A 285 14.60 19.94 1.48
N SER A 286 15.48 20.90 1.20
CA SER A 286 16.87 20.65 0.81
C SER A 286 17.81 21.46 1.68
N SER A 287 18.93 20.86 2.08
CA SER A 287 20.02 21.51 2.83
C SER A 287 21.35 20.87 2.46
N VAL A 288 22.46 21.54 2.78
CA VAL A 288 23.81 20.99 2.54
C VAL A 288 23.99 19.66 3.28
N ASP A 289 23.56 19.59 4.54
CA ASP A 289 23.60 18.36 5.33
C ASP A 289 22.77 17.24 4.68
N LEU A 290 21.56 17.56 4.21
CA LEU A 290 20.69 16.56 3.57
C LEU A 290 21.31 16.04 2.26
N GLN A 291 21.87 16.90 1.42
CA GLN A 291 22.53 16.50 0.16
C GLN A 291 23.76 15.62 0.41
N ALA A 292 24.45 15.85 1.53
CA ALA A 292 25.57 15.03 1.98
C ALA A 292 25.14 13.62 2.41
N ILE A 293 23.98 13.52 3.07
CA ILE A 293 23.39 12.25 3.53
C ILE A 293 22.71 11.50 2.38
N LEU A 294 22.07 12.23 1.46
CA LEU A 294 21.31 11.70 0.32
C LEU A 294 21.88 12.24 -1.00
N PRO A 295 22.94 11.62 -1.53
CA PRO A 295 23.46 11.99 -2.85
C PRO A 295 22.50 11.52 -3.95
N ASP A 296 21.66 12.44 -4.43
CA ASP A 296 20.51 12.21 -5.33
C ASP A 296 20.70 12.78 -6.76
N LYS A 297 21.94 13.12 -7.13
CA LYS A 297 22.27 13.73 -8.43
C LYS A 297 21.78 12.91 -9.64
N ASN A 298 22.02 11.60 -9.65
CA ASN A 298 21.65 10.70 -10.75
C ASN A 298 20.50 9.74 -10.39
N ARG A 299 19.91 9.90 -9.20
CA ARG A 299 18.99 8.93 -8.61
C ARG A 299 18.07 9.63 -7.63
N ARG A 300 16.81 9.19 -7.54
CA ARG A 300 15.84 9.82 -6.65
C ARG A 300 15.77 9.09 -5.30
N TYR A 301 15.88 9.83 -4.20
CA TYR A 301 15.47 9.35 -2.88
C TYR A 301 13.95 9.16 -2.84
N LEU A 302 13.50 7.98 -2.41
CA LEU A 302 12.10 7.66 -2.22
C LEU A 302 11.93 7.13 -0.78
N PRO A 303 11.31 7.91 0.12
CA PRO A 303 11.11 7.50 1.52
C PRO A 303 10.01 6.45 1.61
N GLY A 304 10.36 5.17 1.48
CA GLY A 304 9.43 4.05 1.66
C GLY A 304 9.15 3.28 0.36
N TYR A 305 7.93 2.77 0.22
CA TYR A 305 7.50 2.15 -1.03
C TYR A 305 7.42 3.22 -2.14
N GLY A 306 7.68 2.87 -3.41
CA GLY A 306 7.59 3.82 -4.52
C GLY A 306 6.29 4.65 -4.51
N ARG A 307 6.27 5.79 -5.20
CA ARG A 307 5.10 6.70 -5.18
C ARG A 307 3.81 5.94 -5.51
N ILE A 308 2.75 6.24 -4.76
CA ILE A 308 1.43 5.57 -4.86
C ILE A 308 0.81 5.70 -6.25
N GLY A 309 1.16 6.75 -7.00
CA GLY A 309 0.74 6.93 -8.39
C GLY A 309 1.18 5.81 -9.32
N PHE A 310 2.18 5.00 -8.96
CA PHE A 310 2.64 3.85 -9.73
C PHE A 310 2.16 2.54 -9.12
N MET A 311 1.90 1.55 -9.98
CA MET A 311 1.53 0.21 -9.53
C MET A 311 2.72 -0.50 -8.87
N LEU A 312 2.58 -0.79 -7.59
CA LEU A 312 3.49 -1.53 -6.71
C LEU A 312 3.16 -3.03 -6.67
N PHE A 313 2.06 -3.49 -7.26
CA PHE A 313 1.73 -4.91 -7.32
C PHE A 313 2.05 -5.44 -8.71
N LEU A 314 2.92 -6.46 -8.78
CA LEU A 314 3.23 -7.13 -10.05
C LEU A 314 1.95 -7.60 -10.77
N LYS A 315 0.93 -8.03 -10.02
CA LYS A 315 -0.35 -8.41 -10.61
C LYS A 315 -1.07 -7.24 -11.29
N SER A 316 -1.00 -6.01 -10.79
CA SER A 316 -1.58 -4.83 -11.45
C SER A 316 -0.85 -4.43 -12.72
N LEU A 317 0.45 -4.73 -12.82
CA LEU A 317 1.20 -4.55 -14.07
C LEU A 317 0.75 -5.55 -15.14
N ILE A 318 0.45 -6.79 -14.74
CA ILE A 318 0.09 -7.89 -15.64
C ILE A 318 -1.41 -7.87 -16.00
N ASP A 319 -2.27 -7.68 -15.02
CA ASP A 319 -3.74 -7.68 -15.13
C ASP A 319 -4.26 -6.23 -15.08
N PRO A 320 -4.71 -5.66 -16.21
CA PRO A 320 -5.16 -4.27 -16.32
C PRO A 320 -6.38 -3.93 -15.47
N SER A 321 -7.07 -4.91 -14.90
CA SER A 321 -8.24 -4.70 -14.05
C SER A 321 -7.90 -4.74 -12.55
N TYR A 322 -6.76 -5.34 -12.20
CA TYR A 322 -6.37 -5.60 -10.81
C TYR A 322 -5.91 -4.33 -10.06
N PHE A 323 -5.54 -3.26 -10.78
CA PHE A 323 -5.15 -1.98 -10.16
C PHE A 323 -6.22 -1.41 -9.22
N ARG A 324 -7.52 -1.69 -9.45
CA ARG A 324 -8.61 -1.28 -8.55
C ARG A 324 -8.50 -1.94 -7.17
N VAL A 325 -8.05 -3.20 -7.15
CA VAL A 325 -7.81 -3.95 -5.91
C VAL A 325 -6.60 -3.36 -5.18
N GLU A 326 -5.54 -3.03 -5.91
CA GLU A 326 -4.36 -2.38 -5.34
C GLU A 326 -4.67 -0.98 -4.78
N GLU A 327 -5.42 -0.15 -5.52
CA GLU A 327 -5.81 1.20 -5.07
C GLU A 327 -6.66 1.12 -3.79
N ARG A 328 -7.57 0.15 -3.70
CA ARG A 328 -8.36 -0.13 -2.49
C ARG A 328 -7.52 -0.60 -1.32
N GLN A 329 -6.58 -1.50 -1.54
CA GLN A 329 -5.67 -1.96 -0.49
C GLN A 329 -4.78 -0.83 0.00
N THR A 330 -4.28 0.01 -0.91
CA THR A 330 -3.50 1.20 -0.56
C THR A 330 -4.31 2.15 0.32
N ARG A 331 -5.54 2.46 -0.10
CA ARG A 331 -6.49 3.26 0.69
C ARG A 331 -6.79 2.62 2.04
N GLY A 332 -6.99 1.31 2.08
CA GLY A 332 -7.31 0.56 3.30
C GLY A 332 -6.18 0.54 4.32
N MET A 333 -4.94 0.39 3.88
CA MET A 333 -3.76 0.51 4.74
C MET A 333 -3.67 1.91 5.40
N ILE A 334 -3.97 2.98 4.65
CA ILE A 334 -3.95 4.35 5.17
C ILE A 334 -5.11 4.63 6.14
N LEU A 335 -6.31 4.12 5.83
CA LEU A 335 -7.47 4.25 6.71
C LEU A 335 -7.34 3.41 7.98
N ASP A 336 -6.70 2.24 7.90
CA ASP A 336 -6.38 1.45 9.07
C ASP A 336 -5.33 2.16 9.94
N PHE A 337 -4.31 2.77 9.33
CA PHE A 337 -3.37 3.63 10.05
C PHE A 337 -4.10 4.75 10.81
N ALA A 338 -5.02 5.46 10.16
CA ALA A 338 -5.87 6.47 10.81
C ALA A 338 -6.66 5.89 12.00
N ARG A 339 -7.23 4.69 11.84
CA ARG A 339 -7.94 3.99 12.93
C ARG A 339 -7.03 3.71 14.11
N THR A 340 -5.82 3.21 13.87
CA THR A 340 -4.86 2.90 14.95
C THR A 340 -4.44 4.15 15.73
N LEU A 341 -4.34 5.32 15.08
CA LEU A 341 -4.06 6.59 15.76
C LEU A 341 -5.19 6.99 16.71
N LEU A 342 -6.45 6.84 16.28
CA LEU A 342 -7.60 7.14 17.14
C LEU A 342 -7.75 6.13 18.28
N GLU A 343 -7.52 4.84 18.04
CA GLU A 343 -7.57 3.80 19.08
C GLU A 343 -6.50 3.96 20.16
N ALA A 344 -5.37 4.61 19.83
CA ALA A 344 -4.34 4.94 20.80
C ALA A 344 -4.77 6.03 21.79
N LYS A 345 -5.90 6.72 21.56
CA LYS A 345 -6.45 7.75 22.47
C LYS A 345 -7.47 7.14 23.42
N ALA A 346 -7.38 7.54 24.69
CA ALA A 346 -8.32 7.09 25.73
C ALA A 346 -9.78 7.48 25.46
N SER A 347 -10.02 8.68 24.90
CA SER A 347 -11.36 9.13 24.52
C SER A 347 -11.30 10.22 23.45
N VAL A 348 -12.14 10.11 22.43
CA VAL A 348 -12.32 11.13 21.38
C VAL A 348 -13.81 11.25 21.08
N ALA A 349 -14.31 12.49 21.02
CA ALA A 349 -15.70 12.76 20.67
C ALA A 349 -16.04 12.21 19.26
N LEU A 350 -17.24 11.66 19.09
CA LEU A 350 -17.67 11.02 17.86
C LEU A 350 -17.55 11.96 16.65
N GLU A 351 -17.95 13.22 16.82
CA GLU A 351 -17.88 14.27 15.80
C GLU A 351 -16.43 14.56 15.38
N THR A 352 -15.51 14.60 16.34
CA THR A 352 -14.08 14.78 16.08
C THR A 352 -13.47 13.59 15.35
N ALA A 353 -13.83 12.36 15.75
CA ALA A 353 -13.39 11.14 15.08
C ALA A 353 -13.90 11.08 13.63
N HIS A 354 -15.17 11.40 13.40
CA HIS A 354 -15.75 11.49 12.05
C HIS A 354 -15.06 12.56 11.20
N ARG A 355 -14.81 13.75 11.76
CA ARG A 355 -14.09 14.83 11.07
C ARG A 355 -12.69 14.40 10.64
N PHE A 356 -11.96 13.68 11.50
CA PHE A 356 -10.64 13.15 11.19
C PHE A 356 -10.70 12.09 10.09
N TYR A 357 -11.51 11.05 10.26
CA TYR A 357 -11.62 9.99 9.25
C TYR A 357 -12.08 10.52 7.89
N ASN A 358 -13.01 11.48 7.87
CA ASN A 358 -13.47 12.10 6.63
C ASN A 358 -12.38 12.99 6.01
N ALA A 359 -11.53 13.66 6.80
CA ALA A 359 -10.38 14.38 6.27
C ALA A 359 -9.37 13.43 5.60
N VAL A 360 -9.14 12.24 6.17
CA VAL A 360 -8.28 11.21 5.58
C VAL A 360 -8.90 10.63 4.31
N ASP A 361 -10.20 10.29 4.33
CA ASP A 361 -10.94 9.83 3.17
C ASP A 361 -10.87 10.82 2.00
N ASN A 362 -11.01 12.11 2.31
CA ASN A 362 -10.93 13.20 1.36
C ASN A 362 -9.59 13.31 0.63
N LEU A 363 -8.48 12.79 1.18
CA LEU A 363 -7.19 12.75 0.48
C LEU A 363 -7.29 12.00 -0.85
N PHE A 364 -8.13 10.96 -0.91
CA PHE A 364 -8.34 10.13 -2.10
C PHE A 364 -9.36 10.71 -3.08
N LEU A 365 -10.10 11.74 -2.67
CA LEU A 365 -11.13 12.39 -3.47
C LEU A 365 -10.70 13.76 -4.00
N PHE A 366 -9.71 14.38 -3.34
CA PHE A 366 -9.19 15.69 -3.72
C PHE A 366 -8.43 15.63 -5.04
N ARG A 367 -8.67 16.63 -5.90
CA ARG A 367 -8.08 16.79 -7.22
C ARG A 367 -7.62 18.24 -7.40
N ASP A 368 -6.43 18.43 -7.97
CA ASP A 368 -5.85 19.74 -8.26
C ASP A 368 -5.26 19.77 -9.68
N GLY A 369 -6.14 19.71 -10.68
CA GLY A 369 -5.77 19.86 -12.09
C GLY A 369 -5.55 18.53 -12.80
N GLU A 370 -4.62 18.52 -13.75
CA GLU A 370 -4.42 17.40 -14.67
C GLU A 370 -2.95 16.96 -14.78
N GLU A 371 -2.73 15.66 -15.03
CA GLU A 371 -1.43 15.06 -15.31
C GLU A 371 -1.06 15.21 -16.79
N HIS A 372 0.06 15.90 -17.06
CA HIS A 372 0.57 16.11 -18.42
C HIS A 372 1.36 14.92 -18.95
N ILE A 373 2.06 14.18 -18.08
CA ILE A 373 2.86 13.00 -18.42
C ILE A 373 2.19 11.79 -17.76
N ARG A 374 1.87 10.77 -18.55
CA ARG A 374 1.29 9.51 -18.06
C ARG A 374 2.22 8.37 -18.39
N HIS A 375 2.73 7.72 -17.36
CA HIS A 375 3.56 6.54 -17.48
C HIS A 375 2.67 5.29 -17.62
N ASP A 376 3.04 4.34 -18.48
CA ASP A 376 2.24 3.12 -18.75
C ASP A 376 1.94 2.27 -17.50
N HIS A 377 2.75 2.42 -16.46
CA HIS A 377 2.61 1.71 -15.19
C HIS A 377 2.03 2.58 -14.06
N SER A 378 1.40 3.71 -14.39
CA SER A 378 0.71 4.61 -13.45
C SER A 378 -0.80 4.29 -13.30
N LEU A 379 -1.38 4.68 -12.17
CA LEU A 379 -2.82 4.62 -11.93
C LEU A 379 -3.60 5.52 -12.89
N ALA A 380 -3.09 6.72 -13.22
CA ALA A 380 -3.73 7.63 -14.16
C ALA A 380 -3.85 7.01 -15.57
N TYR A 381 -2.80 6.32 -16.02
CA TYR A 381 -2.85 5.56 -17.28
C TYR A 381 -3.92 4.46 -17.24
N ARG A 382 -4.05 3.73 -16.12
CA ARG A 382 -5.05 2.65 -15.95
C ARG A 382 -6.50 3.17 -15.92
N HIS A 383 -6.74 4.28 -15.22
CA HIS A 383 -8.04 4.94 -15.15
C HIS A 383 -8.47 5.63 -16.47
N ARG A 384 -7.54 5.80 -17.42
CA ARG A 384 -7.78 6.44 -18.74
C ARG A 384 -8.29 7.88 -18.64
N ASN A 385 -7.94 8.59 -17.58
CA ASN A 385 -8.24 10.01 -17.41
C ASN A 385 -6.94 10.82 -17.31
N THR A 386 -7.07 12.12 -17.12
CA THR A 386 -5.96 13.06 -16.90
C THR A 386 -6.02 13.67 -15.51
N LEU A 387 -6.87 13.19 -14.60
CA LEU A 387 -7.10 13.83 -13.30
C LEU A 387 -5.88 13.65 -12.39
N HIS A 388 -5.36 14.76 -11.87
CA HIS A 388 -4.28 14.74 -10.90
C HIS A 388 -4.85 14.60 -9.48
N TYR A 389 -4.34 13.60 -8.74
CA TYR A 389 -4.69 13.35 -7.35
C TYR A 389 -3.44 13.49 -6.47
N PRO A 390 -3.32 14.52 -5.62
CA PRO A 390 -2.09 14.79 -4.86
C PRO A 390 -1.59 13.65 -3.99
N TYR A 391 -2.49 12.80 -3.48
CA TYR A 391 -2.06 11.66 -2.66
C TYR A 391 -1.15 10.69 -3.43
N ARG A 392 -1.23 10.67 -4.76
CA ARG A 392 -0.44 9.81 -5.65
C ARG A 392 1.03 10.24 -5.76
N ASP A 393 1.35 11.49 -5.42
CA ASP A 393 2.73 12.00 -5.40
C ASP A 393 3.57 11.43 -4.25
N PHE A 394 2.90 11.02 -3.17
CA PHE A 394 3.54 10.53 -1.96
C PHE A 394 3.84 9.03 -2.05
N THR A 395 4.86 8.60 -1.30
CA THR A 395 5.00 7.19 -0.91
C THR A 395 3.91 6.79 0.07
N HIS A 396 3.78 5.50 0.33
CA HIS A 396 2.87 4.99 1.36
C HIS A 396 3.17 5.60 2.75
N GLN A 397 4.45 5.63 3.13
CA GLN A 397 4.90 6.16 4.41
C GLN A 397 4.67 7.67 4.49
N GLU A 398 4.97 8.44 3.44
CA GLU A 398 4.66 9.87 3.39
C GLU A 398 3.16 10.14 3.55
N LEU A 399 2.30 9.34 2.91
CA LEU A 399 0.86 9.50 3.08
C LEU A 399 0.41 9.20 4.53
N MET A 400 1.02 8.23 5.21
CA MET A 400 0.83 8.02 6.65
C MET A 400 1.28 9.23 7.47
N GLY A 401 2.41 9.86 7.11
CA GLY A 401 2.87 11.09 7.76
C GLY A 401 1.90 12.26 7.58
N LEU A 402 1.30 12.42 6.39
CA LEU A 402 0.24 13.40 6.16
C LEU A 402 -0.99 13.11 7.03
N VAL A 403 -1.41 11.85 7.14
CA VAL A 403 -2.49 11.45 8.04
C VAL A 403 -2.16 11.75 9.50
N ASN A 404 -0.93 11.48 9.94
CA ASN A 404 -0.48 11.80 11.30
C ASN A 404 -0.49 13.32 11.57
N MET A 405 -0.11 14.13 10.58
CA MET A 405 -0.21 15.59 10.68
C MET A 405 -1.68 16.06 10.77
N LEU A 406 -2.59 15.48 9.98
CA LEU A 406 -4.03 15.77 10.09
C LEU A 406 -4.60 15.35 11.44
N PHE A 407 -4.12 14.24 12.00
CA PHE A 407 -4.51 13.78 13.33
C PHE A 407 -4.12 14.79 14.41
N ASP A 408 -2.89 15.28 14.40
CA ASP A 408 -2.40 16.34 15.30
C ASP A 408 -3.26 17.61 15.18
N GLN A 409 -3.60 18.02 13.95
CA GLN A 409 -4.41 19.22 13.69
C GLN A 409 -5.88 19.09 14.15
N ILE A 410 -6.48 17.90 14.01
CA ILE A 410 -7.93 17.70 14.19
C ILE A 410 -8.28 17.16 15.57
N VAL A 411 -7.46 16.24 16.08
CA VAL A 411 -7.66 15.50 17.33
C VAL A 411 -6.74 16.02 18.44
N GLY A 412 -5.53 16.48 18.09
CA GLY A 412 -4.51 16.94 19.03
C GLY A 412 -3.57 15.82 19.51
N ASN A 413 -2.41 16.17 20.04
CA ASN A 413 -1.45 15.23 20.63
C ASN A 413 -1.99 14.62 21.94
N GLY A 414 -1.62 13.38 22.24
CA GLY A 414 -1.95 12.73 23.49
C GLY A 414 -0.85 11.75 23.86
N GLU A 415 -0.92 11.25 25.08
CA GLU A 415 0.10 10.35 25.59
C GLU A 415 0.12 9.04 24.79
N THR A 416 1.32 8.63 24.39
CA THR A 416 1.56 7.32 23.78
C THR A 416 1.27 6.23 24.82
N PRO A 417 0.46 5.20 24.52
CA PRO A 417 0.25 4.06 25.42
C PRO A 417 1.57 3.36 25.77
N ALA A 418 1.63 2.73 26.94
CA ALA A 418 2.76 1.91 27.38
C ALA A 418 3.05 0.77 26.38
N SER A 419 4.34 0.46 26.17
CA SER A 419 4.80 -0.54 25.19
C SER A 419 4.38 -1.96 25.56
N VAL A 420 4.39 -2.84 24.55
CA VAL A 420 4.33 -4.30 24.75
C VAL A 420 5.66 -4.86 24.23
N ASP A 421 6.33 -5.66 25.06
CA ASP A 421 7.54 -6.40 24.67
C ASP A 421 7.28 -7.19 23.37
N ARG A 422 7.96 -6.81 22.28
CA ARG A 422 7.79 -7.47 20.98
C ARG A 422 9.06 -8.01 20.35
N LEU A 423 10.22 -7.83 20.96
CA LEU A 423 11.49 -8.30 20.41
C LEU A 423 12.38 -8.89 21.50
N ALA A 424 12.12 -10.15 21.86
CA ALA A 424 13.18 -11.00 22.40
C ALA A 424 13.96 -11.58 21.21
N PHE A 425 15.27 -11.31 21.11
CA PHE A 425 16.16 -12.12 20.27
C PHE A 425 16.16 -13.55 20.83
N GLY A 426 15.39 -14.43 20.20
CA GLY A 426 15.49 -15.87 20.45
C GLY A 426 16.50 -16.50 19.49
N ASP A 427 16.80 -17.78 19.69
CA ASP A 427 17.67 -18.59 18.81
C ASP A 427 16.99 -18.98 17.47
N GLU A 428 15.91 -18.29 17.09
CA GLU A 428 15.21 -18.56 15.83
C GLU A 428 16.07 -18.15 14.62
N PRO A 429 16.07 -18.96 13.54
CA PRO A 429 16.83 -18.64 12.35
C PRO A 429 16.33 -17.36 11.68
N LEU A 430 17.26 -16.47 11.34
CA LEU A 430 16.99 -15.24 10.60
C LEU A 430 16.99 -15.49 9.09
N ALA A 431 16.08 -14.84 8.36
CA ALA A 431 16.02 -14.95 6.90
C ALA A 431 17.09 -14.11 6.18
N ILE A 432 17.54 -13.04 6.82
CA ILE A 432 18.76 -12.27 6.50
C ILE A 432 19.52 -12.15 7.84
N ASP A 433 20.76 -12.64 7.88
CA ASP A 433 21.55 -12.74 9.10
C ASP A 433 22.89 -12.03 8.95
N ASP A 434 22.87 -10.71 9.10
CA ASP A 434 24.05 -9.88 9.02
C ASP A 434 24.61 -9.53 10.41
N ARG A 435 24.32 -10.37 11.44
CA ARG A 435 24.73 -10.14 12.84
C ARG A 435 26.24 -10.10 13.03
N VAL A 436 27.01 -10.82 12.21
CA VAL A 436 28.48 -10.80 12.27
C VAL A 436 29.03 -9.41 11.96
N TRP A 437 28.48 -8.73 10.94
CA TRP A 437 28.85 -7.34 10.65
C TRP A 437 28.36 -6.39 11.73
N LEU A 438 27.14 -6.58 12.24
CA LEU A 438 26.63 -5.77 13.34
C LEU A 438 27.56 -5.85 14.57
N ASP A 439 27.93 -7.06 14.98
CA ASP A 439 28.83 -7.28 16.13
C ASP A 439 30.20 -6.62 15.91
N ALA A 440 30.77 -6.76 14.71
CA ALA A 440 32.03 -6.12 14.36
C ALA A 440 31.93 -4.59 14.47
N ARG A 441 30.89 -3.99 13.89
CA ARG A 441 30.69 -2.53 13.90
C ARG A 441 30.41 -1.99 15.30
N LEU A 442 29.68 -2.72 16.15
CA LEU A 442 29.41 -2.33 17.54
C LEU A 442 30.67 -2.34 18.42
N ARG A 443 31.72 -3.10 18.07
CA ARG A 443 33.01 -3.10 18.80
C ARG A 443 33.88 -1.89 18.48
N GLU A 444 33.67 -1.24 17.34
CA GLU A 444 34.46 -0.08 16.94
C GLU A 444 34.10 1.15 17.78
N ASN A 445 35.09 2.03 18.03
CA ASN A 445 34.86 3.31 18.69
C ASN A 445 34.39 4.39 17.68
N THR A 446 33.27 4.11 17.02
CA THR A 446 32.61 5.03 16.07
C THR A 446 31.23 5.43 16.58
N PRO A 447 30.72 6.61 16.18
CA PRO A 447 29.41 7.06 16.65
C PRO A 447 28.27 6.26 16.03
N ILE A 448 27.16 6.16 16.75
CA ILE A 448 25.98 5.40 16.33
C ILE A 448 24.78 6.34 16.26
N ALA A 449 24.08 6.35 15.13
CA ALA A 449 22.75 6.94 15.00
C ALA A 449 21.69 5.86 15.19
N TYR A 450 21.02 5.85 16.35
CA TYR A 450 19.98 4.87 16.66
C TYR A 450 18.58 5.48 16.47
N PHE A 451 17.76 4.87 15.62
CA PHE A 451 16.36 5.21 15.40
C PHE A 451 15.45 4.13 16.01
N PRO A 452 15.01 4.30 17.27
CA PRO A 452 14.12 3.33 17.91
C PRO A 452 12.73 3.30 17.28
N GLY A 453 12.16 2.11 17.18
CA GLY A 453 10.73 1.86 16.94
C GLY A 453 9.91 2.10 18.21
N GLU A 454 9.53 1.02 18.90
CA GLU A 454 8.90 1.09 20.23
C GLU A 454 9.97 1.05 21.35
N LEU A 455 9.59 1.35 22.60
CA LEU A 455 10.51 1.17 23.73
C LEU A 455 10.81 -0.32 23.92
N ASN A 456 12.07 -0.70 23.66
CA ASN A 456 12.56 -2.06 23.81
C ASN A 456 13.87 -2.10 24.63
N PRO A 457 13.82 -2.49 25.91
CA PRO A 457 15.00 -2.56 26.76
C PRO A 457 16.14 -3.41 26.19
N ALA A 458 15.84 -4.52 25.50
CA ALA A 458 16.85 -5.39 24.91
C ALA A 458 17.63 -4.70 23.78
N MET A 459 16.97 -3.83 22.99
CA MET A 459 17.64 -3.06 21.94
C MET A 459 18.50 -1.94 22.51
N PHE A 460 18.03 -1.27 23.57
CA PHE A 460 18.85 -0.28 24.27
C PHE A 460 20.08 -0.94 24.94
N ASP A 461 19.95 -2.15 25.50
CA ASP A 461 21.11 -2.90 25.99
C ASP A 461 22.09 -3.22 24.84
N LEU A 462 21.60 -3.79 23.73
CA LEU A 462 22.42 -4.14 22.57
C LEU A 462 23.14 -2.96 21.93
N ILE A 463 22.51 -1.78 21.84
CA ILE A 463 23.02 -0.63 21.08
C ILE A 463 23.69 0.42 21.96
N CYS A 464 23.28 0.57 23.22
CA CYS A 464 23.84 1.59 24.11
C CYS A 464 24.81 0.98 25.13
N LEU A 465 24.45 -0.13 25.79
CA LEU A 465 25.24 -0.70 26.89
C LEU A 465 26.33 -1.65 26.41
N GLN A 466 25.98 -2.66 25.62
CA GLN A 466 26.91 -3.69 25.15
C GLN A 466 28.09 -3.12 24.34
N PRO A 467 27.92 -2.15 23.44
CA PRO A 467 29.03 -1.59 22.68
C PRO A 467 30.04 -0.94 23.61
N LEU A 468 29.58 -0.22 24.63
CA LEU A 468 30.44 0.41 25.62
C LEU A 468 31.11 -0.62 26.54
N ARG A 469 30.37 -1.63 27.04
CA ARG A 469 30.96 -2.73 27.83
C ARG A 469 32.09 -3.41 27.06
N ARG A 470 31.89 -3.66 25.77
CA ARG A 470 32.90 -4.27 24.89
C ARG A 470 34.10 -3.36 24.66
N ARG A 471 33.89 -2.06 24.41
CA ARG A 471 34.97 -1.06 24.31
C ARG A 471 35.79 -0.96 25.60
N LEU A 472 35.15 -1.21 26.75
CA LEU A 472 35.77 -1.29 28.08
C LEU A 472 36.39 -2.67 28.41
N ASN A 473 36.33 -3.65 27.51
CA ASN A 473 36.69 -5.05 27.77
C ASN A 473 35.99 -5.67 28.99
N LEU A 474 34.75 -5.26 29.25
CA LEU A 474 33.90 -5.82 30.31
C LEU A 474 33.06 -6.98 29.76
N PRO A 475 32.84 -8.06 30.55
CA PRO A 475 31.83 -9.05 30.23
C PRO A 475 30.43 -8.42 30.11
N ASP A 476 29.59 -8.94 29.19
CA ASP A 476 28.29 -8.36 28.82
C ASP A 476 27.33 -8.16 30.02
N ASN A 477 27.46 -8.96 31.08
CA ASN A 477 26.60 -8.88 32.29
C ASN A 477 27.19 -8.03 33.42
N THR A 478 28.33 -7.37 33.20
CA THR A 478 28.98 -6.60 34.26
C THR A 478 28.36 -5.20 34.34
N PRO A 479 27.85 -4.77 35.51
CA PRO A 479 27.25 -3.46 35.66
C PRO A 479 28.24 -2.34 35.32
N LEU A 480 27.74 -1.34 34.61
CA LEU A 480 28.44 -0.10 34.33
C LEU A 480 28.27 0.86 35.52
N THR A 481 29.36 1.43 36.02
CA THR A 481 29.35 2.39 37.12
C THR A 481 30.04 3.69 36.72
N ALA A 482 29.80 4.77 37.46
CA ALA A 482 30.41 6.07 37.19
C ALA A 482 31.95 6.01 37.26
N GLU A 483 32.48 5.23 38.20
CA GLU A 483 33.93 5.03 38.34
C GLU A 483 34.54 4.33 37.13
N ARG A 484 33.82 3.37 36.54
CA ARG A 484 34.27 2.66 35.34
C ARG A 484 34.21 3.53 34.09
N LEU A 485 33.21 4.41 33.99
CA LEU A 485 33.18 5.43 32.93
C LEU A 485 34.37 6.39 33.04
N ALA A 486 34.74 6.78 34.26
CA ALA A 486 35.91 7.63 34.50
C ALA A 486 37.26 6.95 34.23
N GLN A 487 37.29 5.61 34.07
CA GLN A 487 38.50 4.83 33.74
C GLN A 487 38.77 4.75 32.22
N LEU A 488 37.93 5.38 31.39
CA LEU A 488 38.14 5.44 29.94
C LEU A 488 39.38 6.30 29.62
N ASN A 489 40.38 5.69 28.97
CA ASN A 489 41.60 6.38 28.52
C ASN A 489 41.34 7.27 27.29
N GLU A 490 40.29 6.98 26.52
CA GLU A 490 39.82 7.73 25.37
C GLU A 490 38.30 7.96 25.50
N ASP A 491 37.83 9.13 25.08
CA ASP A 491 36.40 9.44 25.12
C ASP A 491 35.62 8.46 24.22
N PRO A 492 34.56 7.81 24.75
CA PRO A 492 33.79 6.87 23.98
C PRO A 492 32.99 7.61 22.90
N ALA A 493 33.01 7.10 21.68
CA ALA A 493 32.20 7.64 20.60
C ALA A 493 30.70 7.56 20.97
N GLN A 494 29.99 8.66 20.73
CA GLN A 494 28.63 8.85 21.21
C GLN A 494 27.59 7.99 20.48
N VAL A 495 26.54 7.63 21.22
CA VAL A 495 25.31 7.05 20.68
C VAL A 495 24.21 8.12 20.66
N TYR A 496 23.82 8.54 19.47
CA TYR A 496 22.75 9.51 19.24
C TYR A 496 21.43 8.77 19.05
N VAL A 497 20.49 8.94 19.97
CA VAL A 497 19.17 8.31 19.92
C VAL A 497 18.16 9.30 19.32
N PHE A 498 17.77 9.06 18.07
CA PHE A 498 16.89 9.91 17.29
C PHE A 498 15.42 9.59 17.57
N CYS A 499 14.75 10.46 18.30
CA CYS A 499 13.34 10.29 18.67
C CYS A 499 12.47 11.42 18.12
N PRO A 500 11.26 11.15 17.61
CA PRO A 500 10.33 12.21 17.23
C PRO A 500 9.89 13.05 18.43
N GLN A 501 9.70 14.35 18.19
CA GLN A 501 9.09 15.27 19.14
C GLN A 501 7.62 14.95 19.34
N LYS A 502 6.93 14.62 18.24
CA LYS A 502 5.50 14.35 18.23
C LYS A 502 5.22 12.84 18.21
N PRO A 503 4.19 12.36 18.91
CA PRO A 503 3.77 10.97 18.81
C PRO A 503 3.39 10.59 17.37
N CYS A 504 3.76 9.37 16.98
CA CYS A 504 3.27 8.70 15.78
C CYS A 504 3.07 7.23 16.15
N GLN A 505 1.82 6.78 16.20
CA GLN A 505 1.45 5.44 16.70
C GLN A 505 2.11 5.14 18.05
N ARG A 506 2.88 4.05 18.14
CA ARG A 506 3.55 3.54 19.36
C ARG A 506 5.03 3.91 19.42
N ARG A 507 5.49 4.76 18.51
CA ARG A 507 6.91 5.11 18.42
C ARG A 507 7.40 5.83 19.67
N LEU A 508 8.63 5.52 20.08
CA LEU A 508 9.28 6.13 21.23
C LEU A 508 9.57 7.61 20.97
N THR A 509 8.86 8.52 21.65
CA THR A 509 9.14 9.96 21.59
C THR A 509 10.30 10.36 22.51
N ALA A 510 10.90 11.51 22.23
CA ALA A 510 11.97 12.05 23.07
C ALA A 510 11.51 12.28 24.52
N GLU A 511 10.30 12.81 24.70
CA GLU A 511 9.69 12.99 26.01
C GLU A 511 9.46 11.66 26.74
N HIS A 512 8.95 10.63 26.04
CA HIS A 512 8.75 9.32 26.62
C HIS A 512 10.07 8.69 27.07
N LEU A 513 11.11 8.74 26.24
CA LEU A 513 12.44 8.25 26.62
C LEU A 513 12.99 8.98 27.86
N ARG A 514 12.88 10.32 27.92
CA ARG A 514 13.29 11.10 29.11
C ARG A 514 12.57 10.63 30.39
N ARG A 515 11.27 10.33 30.30
CA ARG A 515 10.51 9.79 31.44
C ARG A 515 10.99 8.39 31.85
N CYS A 516 11.24 7.51 30.89
CA CYS A 516 11.72 6.14 31.14
C CYS A 516 13.10 6.11 31.81
N LEU A 517 13.99 7.06 31.48
CA LEU A 517 15.32 7.16 32.08
C LEU A 517 15.29 7.47 33.58
N ASN A 518 14.17 7.96 34.12
CA ASN A 518 14.03 8.26 35.55
C ASN A 518 13.61 7.04 36.39
N VAL A 519 13.32 5.89 35.76
CA VAL A 519 12.94 4.65 36.45
C VAL A 519 14.21 3.93 36.94
N GLU A 520 14.17 3.38 38.17
CA GLU A 520 15.34 2.72 38.79
C GLU A 520 15.87 1.53 37.97
N ALA A 521 14.99 0.80 37.30
CA ALA A 521 15.35 -0.30 36.40
C ALA A 521 16.23 0.12 35.20
N GLN A 522 16.38 1.42 34.93
CA GLN A 522 17.18 1.98 33.84
C GLN A 522 18.42 2.73 34.34
N ALA A 523 18.93 2.42 35.53
CA ALA A 523 20.03 3.13 36.17
C ALA A 523 21.31 3.21 35.30
N GLU A 524 21.69 2.15 34.59
CA GLU A 524 22.86 2.15 33.71
C GLU A 524 22.66 3.03 32.46
N LEU A 525 21.48 2.97 31.82
CA LEU A 525 21.18 3.88 30.71
C LEU A 525 21.17 5.33 31.18
N ARG A 526 20.54 5.63 32.32
CA ARG A 526 20.53 6.98 32.91
C ARG A 526 21.95 7.50 33.12
N LEU A 527 22.87 6.64 33.57
CA LEU A 527 24.28 6.99 33.72
C LEU A 527 24.92 7.39 32.38
N LEU A 528 24.65 6.65 31.29
CA LEU A 528 25.17 6.97 29.95
C LEU A 528 24.65 8.31 29.41
N PHE A 529 23.36 8.59 29.62
CA PHE A 529 22.76 9.87 29.20
C PHE A 529 23.28 11.04 30.03
N ALA A 530 23.42 10.87 31.35
CA ALA A 530 23.97 11.90 32.23
C ALA A 530 25.46 12.19 31.95
N GLY A 531 26.22 11.17 31.55
CA GLY A 531 27.63 11.30 31.17
C GLY A 531 27.87 11.75 29.73
N GLY A 532 26.84 12.00 28.92
CA GLY A 532 26.97 12.45 27.54
C GLY A 532 27.45 11.38 26.54
N VAL A 533 27.54 10.12 26.96
CA VAL A 533 27.88 8.98 26.08
C VAL A 533 26.70 8.65 25.17
N CYS A 534 25.48 8.74 25.71
CA CYS A 534 24.25 8.70 24.95
C CYS A 534 23.59 10.09 24.95
N SER A 535 23.02 10.50 23.83
CA SER A 535 22.28 11.77 23.74
C SER A 535 20.98 11.58 22.97
N ILE A 536 19.94 12.32 23.39
CA ILE A 536 18.65 12.32 22.69
C ILE A 536 18.70 13.40 21.63
N VAL A 537 18.49 13.02 20.37
CA VAL A 537 18.36 13.94 19.24
C VAL A 537 16.89 13.97 18.82
N GLU A 538 16.27 15.14 18.94
CA GLU A 538 14.87 15.30 18.57
C GLU A 538 14.69 15.41 17.06
N THR A 539 13.64 14.78 16.53
CA THR A 539 13.27 14.86 15.11
C THR A 539 11.90 15.50 14.91
N GLU A 540 11.76 16.29 13.85
CA GLU A 540 10.52 17.05 13.53
C GLU A 540 9.51 16.25 12.67
N GLN A 541 9.79 14.97 12.39
CA GLN A 541 9.04 14.20 11.40
C GLN A 541 7.65 13.77 11.87
N TRP A 542 6.68 13.84 10.96
CA TRP A 542 5.36 13.20 11.13
C TRP A 542 5.31 11.79 10.57
N THR A 543 6.19 11.51 9.61
CA THR A 543 6.27 10.24 8.88
C THR A 543 6.82 9.13 9.80
N PRO A 544 6.22 7.92 9.81
CA PRO A 544 6.82 6.75 10.46
C PRO A 544 8.18 6.41 9.83
N GLY A 545 9.02 5.60 10.51
CA GLY A 545 10.34 5.24 10.01
C GLY A 545 11.35 6.39 9.96
N ILE A 546 12.13 6.51 8.89
CA ILE A 546 13.22 7.50 8.78
C ILE A 546 13.01 8.34 7.53
N HIS A 547 12.42 9.52 7.69
CA HIS A 547 12.21 10.44 6.57
C HIS A 547 13.23 11.58 6.63
N PHE A 548 14.39 11.43 5.97
CA PHE A 548 15.51 12.38 6.11
C PHE A 548 15.13 13.86 5.89
N PRO A 549 14.34 14.25 4.86
CA PRO A 549 13.92 15.66 4.70
C PRO A 549 13.10 16.23 5.86
N GLN A 550 12.49 15.38 6.70
CA GLN A 550 11.64 15.78 7.82
C GLN A 550 12.34 15.67 9.18
N LEU A 551 13.61 15.25 9.24
CA LEU A 551 14.30 15.07 10.52
C LEU A 551 14.50 16.40 11.28
N GLY A 552 14.57 17.53 10.58
CA GLY A 552 14.92 18.83 11.17
C GLY A 552 16.41 19.12 11.09
N ALA A 553 16.77 20.40 11.18
CA ALA A 553 18.13 20.86 10.90
C ALA A 553 19.17 20.31 11.90
N GLU A 554 18.82 20.22 13.18
CA GLU A 554 19.71 19.68 14.21
C GLU A 554 19.97 18.20 14.04
N ALA A 555 18.92 17.41 13.83
CA ALA A 555 19.04 15.98 13.57
C ALA A 555 19.88 15.69 12.31
N LEU A 556 19.71 16.47 11.23
CA LEU A 556 20.52 16.33 10.02
C LEU A 556 22.00 16.64 10.28
N ARG A 557 22.32 17.69 11.05
CA ARG A 557 23.70 17.99 11.46
C ARG A 557 24.31 16.85 12.26
N MET A 558 23.57 16.30 13.23
CA MET A 558 24.08 15.19 14.04
C MET A 558 24.28 13.93 13.21
N LEU A 559 23.38 13.64 12.27
CA LEU A 559 23.56 12.53 11.36
C LEU A 559 24.76 12.74 10.42
N ARG A 560 25.04 13.99 10.03
CA ARG A 560 26.24 14.36 9.27
C ARG A 560 27.52 14.13 10.08
N VAL A 561 27.53 14.46 11.37
CA VAL A 561 28.65 14.13 12.27
C VAL A 561 28.89 12.63 12.33
N VAL A 562 27.82 11.83 12.46
CA VAL A 562 27.92 10.36 12.44
C VAL A 562 28.52 9.88 11.11
N GLN A 563 28.08 10.43 9.98
CA GLN A 563 28.59 10.11 8.66
C GLN A 563 30.09 10.42 8.51
N GLU A 564 30.53 11.64 8.89
CA GLU A 564 31.90 12.10 8.72
C GLU A 564 32.91 11.33 9.59
N GLN A 565 32.44 10.77 10.70
CA GLN A 565 33.23 9.95 11.61
C GLN A 565 33.15 8.44 11.30
N ASN A 566 32.69 8.07 10.09
CA ASN A 566 32.50 6.68 9.67
C ASN A 566 31.64 5.86 10.66
N GLY A 567 30.62 6.50 11.24
CA GLY A 567 29.65 5.86 12.11
C GLY A 567 28.63 5.01 11.38
N ILE A 568 27.66 4.47 12.12
CA ILE A 568 26.58 3.62 11.58
C ILE A 568 25.21 4.14 11.97
N LEU A 569 24.22 3.85 11.13
CA LEU A 569 22.81 3.99 11.45
C LEU A 569 22.24 2.62 11.86
N ILE A 570 21.52 2.54 12.98
CA ILE A 570 20.79 1.33 13.38
C ILE A 570 19.33 1.70 13.60
N SER A 571 18.42 0.85 13.11
CA SER A 571 16.99 1.03 13.33
C SER A 571 16.31 -0.31 13.58
N ASP A 572 15.45 -0.36 14.59
CA ASP A 572 14.48 -1.44 14.83
C ASP A 572 13.03 -1.03 14.52
N ASP A 573 12.83 0.20 14.01
CA ASP A 573 11.56 0.65 13.44
C ASP A 573 11.21 -0.18 12.16
N PRO A 574 10.05 -0.85 12.10
CA PRO A 574 9.64 -1.67 10.96
C PRO A 574 9.61 -0.95 9.61
N ASP A 575 9.27 0.35 9.60
CA ASP A 575 9.15 1.15 8.37
C ASP A 575 10.51 1.64 7.85
N ALA A 576 11.51 1.75 8.73
CA ALA A 576 12.81 2.31 8.40
C ALA A 576 13.58 1.52 7.33
N SER A 577 13.37 0.19 7.26
CA SER A 577 14.03 -0.69 6.27
C SER A 577 13.81 -0.27 4.82
N MET A 578 12.72 0.47 4.57
CA MET A 578 12.31 0.92 3.25
C MET A 578 12.61 2.40 2.98
N MET A 579 13.07 3.15 3.98
CA MET A 579 13.16 4.61 3.91
C MET A 579 14.59 5.15 3.99
N SER A 580 15.57 4.26 4.15
CA SER A 580 16.99 4.60 4.24
C SER A 580 17.73 4.45 2.90
N ASP A 581 16.96 4.37 1.81
CA ASP A 581 17.51 4.14 0.48
C ASP A 581 18.51 5.25 0.08
N ILE A 582 19.54 4.87 -0.69
CA ILE A 582 20.66 5.70 -1.14
C ILE A 582 21.44 6.46 -0.06
N ALA A 583 21.09 6.29 1.23
CA ALA A 583 21.73 6.98 2.34
C ALA A 583 23.23 6.70 2.34
N ALA A 584 24.02 7.77 2.43
CA ALA A 584 25.47 7.71 2.42
C ALA A 584 26.05 7.36 3.80
N LEU A 585 25.38 6.45 4.53
CA LEU A 585 25.83 5.81 5.75
C LEU A 585 25.62 4.30 5.69
N ASP A 586 26.53 3.58 6.31
CA ASP A 586 26.34 2.17 6.62
C ASP A 586 25.19 2.03 7.60
N ARG A 587 24.30 1.07 7.34
CA ARG A 587 23.06 0.95 8.09
C ARG A 587 22.66 -0.48 8.39
N PHE A 588 22.04 -0.66 9.55
CA PHE A 588 21.44 -1.89 10.00
C PHE A 588 19.94 -1.71 10.23
N HIS A 589 19.16 -2.61 9.68
CA HIS A 589 17.73 -2.74 9.94
C HIS A 589 17.45 -4.06 10.63
N ILE A 590 16.75 -3.99 11.76
CA ILE A 590 16.47 -5.14 12.62
C ILE A 590 14.96 -5.24 12.77
N GLY A 591 14.37 -6.39 12.47
CA GLY A 591 12.92 -6.49 12.60
C GLY A 591 12.30 -7.80 12.13
N ARG A 592 10.99 -7.75 11.90
CA ARG A 592 10.17 -8.85 11.37
C ARG A 592 9.33 -8.36 10.20
N ALA A 593 9.30 -9.11 9.11
CA ALA A 593 8.58 -8.74 7.90
C ALA A 593 7.10 -9.14 7.96
N ASP A 594 6.31 -8.43 8.77
CA ASP A 594 4.88 -8.75 8.96
C ASP A 594 4.02 -8.35 7.76
N GLY A 595 4.37 -7.25 7.09
CA GLY A 595 3.69 -6.79 5.88
C GLY A 595 4.09 -7.60 4.64
N LEU A 596 3.11 -7.96 3.81
CA LEU A 596 3.37 -8.66 2.54
C LEU A 596 4.28 -7.86 1.61
N LEU A 597 4.11 -6.54 1.56
CA LEU A 597 4.92 -5.63 0.74
C LEU A 597 6.37 -5.58 1.25
N THR A 598 6.55 -5.44 2.57
CA THR A 598 7.87 -5.53 3.24
C THR A 598 8.57 -6.84 2.91
N ALA A 599 7.89 -7.97 3.11
CA ALA A 599 8.44 -9.30 2.85
C ALA A 599 8.89 -9.46 1.37
N LYS A 600 8.07 -9.00 0.42
CA LYS A 600 8.41 -9.04 -1.01
C LYS A 600 9.60 -8.17 -1.37
N ILE A 601 9.73 -6.99 -0.78
CA ILE A 601 10.87 -6.12 -1.06
C ILE A 601 12.15 -6.67 -0.45
N LEU A 602 12.05 -7.20 0.77
CA LEU A 602 13.18 -7.85 1.42
C LEU A 602 13.59 -9.15 0.72
N GLY A 603 12.69 -9.81 -0.01
CA GLY A 603 12.95 -11.10 -0.64
C GLY A 603 12.88 -12.27 0.36
N ILE A 604 12.05 -12.13 1.41
CA ILE A 604 11.87 -13.12 2.48
C ILE A 604 10.40 -13.47 2.67
N SER A 605 10.12 -14.52 3.44
CA SER A 605 8.74 -14.93 3.73
C SER A 605 8.07 -13.99 4.75
N PRO A 606 6.77 -13.71 4.64
CA PRO A 606 6.03 -12.98 5.67
C PRO A 606 6.23 -13.59 7.06
N GLY A 607 6.36 -12.75 8.08
CA GLY A 607 6.63 -13.13 9.47
C GLY A 607 8.08 -13.51 9.76
N SER A 608 8.97 -13.56 8.75
CA SER A 608 10.39 -13.85 8.96
C SER A 608 11.11 -12.68 9.65
N ARG A 609 12.06 -13.02 10.54
CA ARG A 609 12.93 -12.05 11.21
C ARG A 609 14.19 -11.79 10.39
N TYR A 610 14.76 -10.61 10.54
CA TYR A 610 15.96 -10.20 9.82
C TYR A 610 16.85 -9.26 10.64
N VAL A 611 18.16 -9.36 10.40
CA VAL A 611 19.16 -8.34 10.68
C VAL A 611 19.84 -8.07 9.35
N GLN A 612 19.57 -6.90 8.76
CA GLN A 612 20.02 -6.53 7.43
C GLN A 612 21.05 -5.42 7.50
N PHE A 613 22.22 -5.65 6.91
CA PHE A 613 23.24 -4.65 6.64
C PHE A 613 23.06 -4.10 5.23
N VAL A 614 23.15 -2.78 5.08
CA VAL A 614 23.23 -2.12 3.77
C VAL A 614 24.37 -1.12 3.76
N PRO A 615 25.38 -1.28 2.90
CA PRO A 615 26.48 -0.34 2.81
C PRO A 615 26.05 1.07 2.38
N ALA A 616 26.84 2.06 2.77
CA ALA A 616 26.65 3.46 2.41
C ALA A 616 26.49 3.65 0.89
N GLY A 617 25.42 4.34 0.50
CA GLY A 617 25.11 4.69 -0.88
C GLY A 617 24.52 3.55 -1.72
N LEU A 618 24.38 2.33 -1.21
CA LEU A 618 23.70 1.24 -1.94
C LEU A 618 22.19 1.30 -1.72
N ARG A 619 21.44 0.78 -2.70
CA ARG A 619 20.01 0.47 -2.60
C ARG A 619 19.85 -1.02 -2.34
N ALA A 620 19.07 -1.39 -1.34
CA ALA A 620 18.85 -2.80 -0.99
C ALA A 620 18.13 -3.57 -2.11
N THR A 621 17.04 -2.99 -2.62
CA THR A 621 16.18 -3.62 -3.64
C THR A 621 16.10 -2.76 -4.89
N LEU A 622 16.35 -3.36 -6.06
CA LEU A 622 16.36 -2.68 -7.36
C LEU A 622 15.16 -3.11 -8.21
N ALA A 623 14.53 -2.17 -8.93
CA ALA A 623 13.44 -2.41 -9.90
C ALA A 623 12.16 -3.07 -9.35
N TYR A 624 11.69 -2.65 -8.17
CA TYR A 624 10.39 -3.09 -7.65
C TYR A 624 9.23 -2.57 -8.54
N PRO A 625 8.15 -3.34 -8.82
CA PRO A 625 7.71 -4.60 -8.19
C PRO A 625 8.19 -5.92 -8.82
N ALA A 626 9.09 -5.86 -9.79
CA ALA A 626 9.73 -7.04 -10.40
C ALA A 626 11.25 -6.98 -10.15
N PRO A 627 11.68 -7.16 -8.88
CA PRO A 627 13.03 -6.81 -8.50
C PRO A 627 14.09 -7.64 -9.23
N VAL A 628 15.12 -6.97 -9.74
CA VAL A 628 16.33 -7.61 -10.27
C VAL A 628 17.36 -7.90 -9.18
N GLN A 629 17.15 -7.31 -7.99
CA GLN A 629 17.86 -7.56 -6.74
C GLN A 629 16.90 -7.26 -5.60
N THR A 630 16.77 -8.15 -4.63
CA THR A 630 16.11 -7.92 -3.34
C THR A 630 17.15 -7.65 -2.23
N ALA A 631 16.70 -7.23 -1.04
CA ALA A 631 17.57 -7.10 0.12
C ALA A 631 18.32 -8.41 0.44
N ARG A 632 17.64 -9.56 0.32
CA ARG A 632 18.24 -10.88 0.51
C ARG A 632 19.31 -11.16 -0.55
N ASP A 633 19.06 -10.80 -1.81
CA ASP A 633 20.05 -10.96 -2.87
C ASP A 633 21.29 -10.10 -2.63
N LEU A 634 21.11 -8.88 -2.12
CA LEU A 634 22.23 -8.03 -1.70
C LEU A 634 23.05 -8.69 -0.57
N SER A 635 22.40 -9.14 0.50
CA SER A 635 23.11 -9.82 1.60
C SER A 635 23.83 -11.07 1.10
N ASN A 636 23.20 -11.89 0.24
CA ASN A 636 23.85 -13.04 -0.40
C ASN A 636 25.08 -12.65 -1.23
N ALA A 637 25.01 -11.55 -1.98
CA ALA A 637 26.14 -11.05 -2.78
C ALA A 637 27.32 -10.65 -1.88
N LEU A 638 27.06 -9.95 -0.77
CA LEU A 638 28.07 -9.55 0.20
C LEU A 638 28.62 -10.74 1.02
N HIS A 639 27.86 -11.83 1.17
CA HIS A 639 28.34 -13.07 1.81
C HIS A 639 29.06 -14.04 0.86
N SER A 640 29.04 -13.76 -0.44
CA SER A 640 29.56 -14.64 -1.49
C SER A 640 31.07 -14.87 -1.37
N ALA A 641 31.53 -16.04 -1.84
CA ALA A 641 32.96 -16.33 -1.95
C ALA A 641 33.70 -15.29 -2.82
N ARG A 642 33.00 -14.74 -3.83
CA ARG A 642 33.51 -13.68 -4.71
C ARG A 642 33.79 -12.39 -3.94
N TYR A 643 32.83 -11.90 -3.16
CA TYR A 643 33.04 -10.72 -2.31
C TYR A 643 34.24 -10.93 -1.38
N LYS A 644 34.27 -12.06 -0.66
CA LYS A 644 35.38 -12.41 0.25
C LYS A 644 36.73 -12.51 -0.45
N SER A 645 36.78 -12.96 -1.71
CA SER A 645 37.99 -13.01 -2.52
C SER A 645 38.46 -11.60 -2.90
N LEU A 646 37.54 -10.76 -3.40
CA LEU A 646 37.83 -9.38 -3.78
C LEU A 646 38.29 -8.54 -2.58
N CYS A 647 37.66 -8.71 -1.41
CA CYS A 647 38.08 -8.02 -0.18
C CYS A 647 39.48 -8.44 0.27
N ARG A 648 39.85 -9.71 0.13
CA ARG A 648 41.23 -10.17 0.41
C ARG A 648 42.26 -9.58 -0.56
N LEU A 649 41.87 -9.36 -1.81
CA LEU A 649 42.77 -8.91 -2.88
C LEU A 649 42.92 -7.38 -2.94
N ARG A 650 41.84 -6.64 -2.67
CA ARG A 650 41.76 -5.17 -2.85
C ARG A 650 41.46 -4.39 -1.57
N GLY A 651 41.10 -5.06 -0.47
CA GLY A 651 40.57 -4.45 0.74
C GLY A 651 39.07 -4.18 0.67
N GLU A 652 38.36 -4.42 1.77
CA GLU A 652 36.89 -4.28 1.85
C GLU A 652 36.41 -2.86 1.52
N ALA A 653 37.05 -1.84 2.09
CA ALA A 653 36.71 -0.44 1.82
C ALA A 653 36.80 -0.06 0.34
N ALA A 654 37.75 -0.64 -0.41
CA ALA A 654 37.89 -0.39 -1.85
C ALA A 654 36.77 -1.07 -2.66
N VAL A 655 36.40 -2.30 -2.27
CA VAL A 655 35.28 -3.03 -2.90
C VAL A 655 33.96 -2.30 -2.66
N LEU A 656 33.67 -1.91 -1.41
CA LEU A 656 32.46 -1.17 -1.05
C LEU A 656 32.38 0.19 -1.75
N ARG A 657 33.50 0.93 -1.85
CA ARG A 657 33.56 2.19 -2.61
C ARG A 657 33.15 1.98 -4.07
N ARG A 658 33.62 0.90 -4.69
CA ARG A 658 33.29 0.61 -6.09
C ARG A 658 31.84 0.20 -6.29
N LEU A 659 31.26 -0.55 -5.35
CA LEU A 659 29.82 -0.83 -5.34
C LEU A 659 29.00 0.47 -5.22
N LYS A 660 29.43 1.40 -4.36
CA LYS A 660 28.80 2.72 -4.22
C LYS A 660 28.86 3.55 -5.51
N GLU A 661 30.03 3.64 -6.14
CA GLU A 661 30.21 4.35 -7.41
C GLU A 661 29.30 3.79 -8.52
N ASP A 662 29.17 2.47 -8.62
CA ASP A 662 28.26 1.84 -9.58
C ASP A 662 26.79 2.13 -9.23
N ALA A 663 26.40 1.98 -7.95
CA ALA A 663 25.05 2.26 -7.49
C ALA A 663 24.62 3.73 -7.73
N GLU A 664 25.57 4.67 -7.73
CA GLU A 664 25.35 6.10 -8.00
C GLU A 664 25.27 6.46 -9.48
N SER A 665 25.82 5.64 -10.38
CA SER A 665 25.97 5.99 -11.80
C SER A 665 25.25 5.06 -12.77
N ARG A 666 25.02 3.81 -12.37
CA ARG A 666 24.51 2.73 -13.23
C ARG A 666 23.38 1.94 -12.57
N GLY A 667 23.44 1.77 -11.25
CA GLY A 667 22.45 0.99 -10.51
C GLY A 667 22.48 -0.49 -10.86
N THR A 668 23.67 -1.06 -11.13
CA THR A 668 23.82 -2.48 -11.44
C THR A 668 23.59 -3.33 -10.17
N PRO A 669 22.98 -4.53 -10.27
CA PRO A 669 22.95 -5.47 -9.15
C PRO A 669 24.35 -5.72 -8.57
N ALA A 670 24.45 -5.79 -7.24
CA ALA A 670 25.72 -5.90 -6.53
C ALA A 670 26.52 -7.12 -6.98
N LEU A 671 25.87 -8.27 -7.17
CA LEU A 671 26.53 -9.48 -7.64
C LEU A 671 27.17 -9.31 -9.03
N GLN A 672 26.48 -8.65 -9.97
CA GLN A 672 27.00 -8.36 -11.31
C GLN A 672 28.13 -7.33 -11.29
N THR A 673 28.07 -6.37 -10.37
CA THR A 673 29.16 -5.43 -10.15
C THR A 673 30.42 -6.14 -9.63
N LEU A 674 30.26 -7.09 -8.69
CA LEU A 674 31.36 -7.92 -8.21
C LEU A 674 31.94 -8.81 -9.32
N GLU A 675 31.11 -9.35 -10.22
CA GLU A 675 31.55 -10.09 -11.41
C GLU A 675 32.42 -9.24 -12.32
N SER A 676 31.95 -8.03 -12.59
CA SER A 676 32.69 -7.07 -13.43
C SER A 676 34.04 -6.68 -12.81
N LEU A 677 34.11 -6.58 -11.48
CA LEU A 677 35.35 -6.26 -10.77
C LEU A 677 36.40 -7.37 -10.77
N GLU A 678 35.93 -8.63 -10.77
CA GLU A 678 36.76 -9.81 -10.92
C GLU A 678 37.29 -9.90 -12.36
N ALA A 679 36.46 -9.57 -13.35
CA ALA A 679 36.81 -9.63 -14.78
C ALA A 679 37.71 -8.49 -15.28
N ALA A 680 37.72 -7.31 -14.62
CA ALA A 680 38.43 -6.10 -15.07
C ALA A 680 39.98 -6.21 -15.21
N GLY A 681 40.58 -7.39 -15.00
CA GLY A 681 41.99 -7.70 -15.27
C GLY A 681 42.23 -8.64 -16.46
N VAL A 682 41.18 -9.06 -17.17
CA VAL A 682 41.25 -9.93 -18.35
C VAL A 682 40.99 -9.07 -19.59
N ALA A 683 41.89 -9.07 -20.57
CA ALA A 683 41.65 -8.40 -21.84
C ALA A 683 40.47 -9.08 -22.56
N GLU A 684 39.33 -8.40 -22.65
CA GLU A 684 38.16 -8.92 -23.36
C GLU A 684 38.17 -8.48 -24.82
N ASP A 685 38.46 -9.41 -25.73
CA ASP A 685 37.99 -9.39 -27.12
C ASP A 685 36.49 -9.74 -27.17
N SER A 686 35.67 -9.11 -26.32
CA SER A 686 34.23 -9.38 -26.29
C SER A 686 33.52 -8.65 -27.44
N LEU A 687 32.82 -9.43 -28.27
CA LEU A 687 31.99 -8.90 -29.36
C LEU A 687 30.68 -8.28 -28.88
N VAL A 688 30.36 -8.42 -27.59
CA VAL A 688 29.17 -7.85 -26.93
C VAL A 688 29.60 -7.00 -25.76
N SER A 689 29.04 -5.80 -25.69
CA SER A 689 29.07 -4.94 -24.50
C SER A 689 27.69 -4.91 -23.86
N THR A 690 27.63 -4.91 -22.53
CA THR A 690 26.38 -4.70 -21.78
C THR A 690 26.61 -3.67 -20.69
N GLN A 691 25.61 -2.84 -20.44
CA GLN A 691 25.68 -1.79 -19.43
C GLN A 691 24.30 -1.53 -18.81
N SER A 692 24.25 -1.49 -17.49
CA SER A 692 23.12 -0.94 -16.73
C SER A 692 23.14 0.58 -16.78
N LEU A 693 21.96 1.18 -16.91
CA LEU A 693 21.75 2.62 -16.92
C LEU A 693 20.70 2.99 -15.87
N CYS A 694 20.87 4.14 -15.24
CA CYS A 694 19.86 4.76 -14.42
C CYS A 694 19.89 6.27 -14.61
N GLY A 695 18.79 6.91 -14.25
CA GLY A 695 18.70 8.37 -14.28
C GLY A 695 17.38 8.87 -13.73
N VAL A 696 17.13 10.15 -13.99
CA VAL A 696 15.93 10.88 -13.58
C VAL A 696 15.39 11.60 -14.81
N TYR A 697 14.08 11.51 -15.05
CA TYR A 697 13.38 12.24 -16.10
C TYR A 697 13.18 13.72 -15.73
N GLU A 698 12.71 14.54 -16.67
CA GLU A 698 12.40 15.97 -16.44
C GLU A 698 11.32 16.18 -15.35
N ASP A 699 10.42 15.21 -15.15
CA ASP A 699 9.40 15.20 -14.10
C ASP A 699 9.90 14.72 -12.73
N ASN A 700 11.22 14.54 -12.57
CA ASN A 700 11.90 14.00 -11.40
C ASN A 700 11.59 12.51 -11.09
N CYS A 701 10.92 11.78 -11.97
CA CYS A 701 10.72 10.34 -11.80
C CYS A 701 12.00 9.58 -12.16
N PRO A 702 12.42 8.59 -11.34
CA PRO A 702 13.59 7.77 -11.64
C PRO A 702 13.30 6.78 -12.77
N TRP A 703 14.34 6.43 -13.53
CA TRP A 703 14.31 5.34 -14.50
C TRP A 703 15.55 4.47 -14.40
N SER A 704 15.41 3.23 -14.86
CA SER A 704 16.51 2.26 -14.97
C SER A 704 16.35 1.42 -16.24
N GLY A 705 17.44 1.03 -16.85
CA GLY A 705 17.45 0.20 -18.05
C GLY A 705 18.75 -0.56 -18.23
N VAL A 706 18.78 -1.40 -19.27
CA VAL A 706 19.99 -2.12 -19.70
C VAL A 706 20.17 -1.86 -21.19
N VAL A 707 21.40 -1.58 -21.60
CA VAL A 707 21.80 -1.49 -23.01
C VAL A 707 22.77 -2.61 -23.32
N ALA A 708 22.58 -3.24 -24.49
CA ALA A 708 23.51 -4.20 -25.05
C ALA A 708 23.95 -3.72 -26.44
N GLY A 709 25.26 -3.71 -26.70
CA GLY A 709 25.85 -3.35 -27.98
C GLY A 709 26.61 -4.53 -28.58
N ALA A 710 26.45 -4.77 -29.89
CA ALA A 710 27.18 -5.80 -30.62
C ALA A 710 28.17 -5.15 -31.59
N GLN A 711 29.43 -5.60 -31.60
CA GLN A 711 30.40 -5.15 -32.59
C GLN A 711 30.13 -5.85 -33.93
N ILE A 712 29.65 -5.09 -34.90
CA ILE A 712 29.29 -5.59 -36.24
C ILE A 712 30.43 -5.47 -37.26
N ASP A 713 31.43 -4.63 -36.97
CA ASP A 713 32.57 -4.38 -37.85
C ASP A 713 33.74 -5.31 -37.51
N GLY A 714 33.93 -6.35 -38.34
CA GLY A 714 35.04 -7.29 -38.26
C GLY A 714 34.86 -8.47 -39.20
N ALA A 715 35.82 -8.70 -40.11
CA ALA A 715 35.74 -9.75 -41.15
C ALA A 715 35.71 -11.20 -40.61
N ALA A 716 35.93 -11.41 -39.32
CA ALA A 716 36.15 -12.73 -38.73
C ALA A 716 34.87 -13.49 -38.31
N LYS A 717 33.71 -12.84 -38.09
CA LYS A 717 32.47 -13.53 -37.67
C LYS A 717 31.19 -12.89 -38.21
N LYS A 718 30.31 -13.72 -38.78
CA LYS A 718 28.96 -13.32 -39.22
C LYS A 718 27.96 -13.46 -38.08
N TRP A 719 27.39 -12.34 -37.62
CA TRP A 719 26.25 -12.34 -36.72
C TRP A 719 25.05 -13.03 -37.37
N ARG A 720 24.35 -13.86 -36.60
CA ARG A 720 23.08 -14.49 -37.00
C ARG A 720 21.98 -14.01 -36.08
N PHE A 721 20.98 -13.38 -36.66
CA PHE A 721 19.78 -12.95 -35.94
C PHE A 721 18.69 -13.99 -36.15
N ALA A 722 17.97 -14.32 -35.09
CA ALA A 722 16.85 -15.25 -35.11
C ALA A 722 15.65 -14.63 -34.41
N ILE A 723 14.48 -14.71 -35.05
CA ILE A 723 13.20 -14.34 -34.43
C ILE A 723 12.57 -15.63 -33.92
N LEU A 724 12.27 -15.68 -32.63
CA LEU A 724 11.62 -16.83 -31.99
C LEU A 724 10.21 -16.45 -31.58
N THR A 725 9.22 -17.21 -32.05
CA THR A 725 7.82 -17.03 -31.70
C THR A 725 7.22 -18.34 -31.20
N LYS A 726 6.19 -18.25 -30.36
CA LYS A 726 5.40 -19.42 -29.94
C LYS A 726 3.93 -19.05 -29.89
N ALA A 727 3.14 -19.61 -30.81
CA ALA A 727 1.69 -19.44 -30.81
C ALA A 727 1.04 -20.24 -29.67
N GLY A 728 -0.07 -19.72 -29.14
CA GLY A 728 -0.90 -20.39 -28.13
C GLY A 728 -0.35 -20.42 -26.71
N GLN A 729 0.85 -19.88 -26.45
CA GLN A 729 1.39 -19.74 -25.11
C GLN A 729 2.46 -18.65 -25.05
N THR A 730 2.32 -17.72 -24.09
CA THR A 730 3.37 -16.74 -23.78
C THR A 730 4.60 -17.43 -23.21
N ARG A 731 5.79 -17.05 -23.70
CA ARG A 731 7.08 -17.49 -23.16
C ARG A 731 7.94 -16.30 -22.78
N THR A 732 8.70 -16.46 -21.72
CA THR A 732 9.68 -15.44 -21.29
C THR A 732 10.96 -15.56 -22.12
N VAL A 733 11.74 -14.47 -22.19
CA VAL A 733 13.05 -14.48 -22.86
C VAL A 733 13.97 -15.60 -22.33
N PRO A 734 14.10 -15.84 -21.01
CA PRO A 734 14.88 -16.98 -20.50
C PRO A 734 14.39 -18.35 -20.98
N GLN A 735 13.08 -18.55 -21.15
CA GLN A 735 12.53 -19.78 -21.71
C GLN A 735 12.92 -19.95 -23.17
N PHE A 736 12.83 -18.87 -23.98
CA PHE A 736 13.30 -18.89 -25.36
C PHE A 736 14.80 -19.17 -25.46
N VAL A 737 15.63 -18.58 -24.60
CA VAL A 737 17.08 -18.83 -24.55
C VAL A 737 17.37 -20.31 -24.25
N ARG A 738 16.67 -20.92 -23.28
CA ARG A 738 16.84 -22.35 -22.96
C ARG A 738 16.45 -23.24 -24.15
N THR A 739 15.30 -22.99 -24.77
CA THR A 739 14.85 -23.75 -25.94
C THR A 739 15.81 -23.57 -27.12
N PHE A 740 16.25 -22.35 -27.40
CA PHE A 740 17.20 -22.07 -28.48
C PHE A 740 18.52 -22.82 -28.28
N ARG A 741 19.04 -22.85 -27.04
CA ARG A 741 20.26 -23.62 -26.71
C ARG A 741 20.05 -25.12 -26.93
N GLN A 742 18.89 -25.65 -26.55
CA GLN A 742 18.56 -27.06 -26.74
C GLN A 742 18.45 -27.42 -28.22
N GLU A 743 17.82 -26.58 -29.04
CA GLU A 743 17.57 -26.84 -30.47
C GLU A 743 18.79 -26.59 -31.35
N ARG A 744 19.57 -25.54 -31.07
CA ARG A 744 20.67 -25.08 -31.93
C ARG A 744 22.06 -25.47 -31.39
N GLY A 745 22.14 -25.98 -30.15
CA GLY A 745 23.41 -26.32 -29.49
C GLY A 745 24.28 -25.12 -29.13
N VAL A 746 23.80 -23.89 -29.31
CA VAL A 746 24.54 -22.65 -29.09
C VAL A 746 23.79 -21.70 -28.17
N LEU A 747 24.52 -20.97 -27.31
CA LEU A 747 23.94 -19.94 -26.47
C LEU A 747 23.82 -18.63 -27.28
N PRO A 748 22.68 -17.92 -27.26
CA PRO A 748 22.59 -16.62 -27.89
C PRO A 748 23.48 -15.61 -27.15
N ALA A 749 24.19 -14.77 -27.89
CA ALA A 749 25.06 -13.74 -27.30
C ALA A 749 24.26 -12.56 -26.74
N ILE A 750 23.14 -12.21 -27.39
CA ILE A 750 22.16 -11.21 -26.93
C ILE A 750 20.77 -11.80 -27.13
N ALA A 751 19.87 -11.60 -26.17
CA ALA A 751 18.46 -11.95 -26.27
C ALA A 751 17.60 -10.86 -25.64
N TRP A 752 16.52 -10.47 -26.32
CA TRP A 752 15.58 -9.44 -25.88
C TRP A 752 14.15 -9.85 -26.17
N ASN A 753 13.16 -9.23 -25.52
CA ASN A 753 11.78 -9.39 -25.96
C ASN A 753 11.57 -8.73 -27.33
N GLY A 754 10.71 -9.32 -28.15
CA GLY A 754 10.38 -8.81 -29.49
C GLY A 754 9.32 -7.71 -29.48
N GLY A 755 8.64 -7.56 -30.62
CA GLY A 755 7.56 -6.58 -30.82
C GLY A 755 6.27 -6.91 -30.07
N TYR A 756 5.23 -6.13 -30.35
CA TYR A 756 3.92 -6.29 -29.71
C TYR A 756 3.32 -7.67 -29.96
N ILE A 757 2.62 -8.19 -28.95
CA ILE A 757 1.88 -9.45 -29.00
C ILE A 757 0.45 -9.20 -28.54
N LEU A 758 -0.48 -10.04 -29.00
CA LEU A 758 -1.83 -10.14 -28.44
C LEU A 758 -1.71 -10.62 -26.99
N ASN A 759 -1.89 -9.70 -26.05
CA ASN A 759 -1.99 -10.00 -24.63
C ASN A 759 -3.42 -10.41 -24.27
N GLU A 760 -3.60 -10.89 -23.04
CA GLU A 760 -4.90 -11.34 -22.54
C GLU A 760 -5.99 -10.26 -22.64
N GLU A 761 -5.62 -9.00 -22.38
CA GLU A 761 -6.54 -7.85 -22.44
C GLU A 761 -7.07 -7.63 -23.86
N LEU A 762 -6.18 -7.59 -24.84
CA LEU A 762 -6.52 -7.28 -26.22
C LEU A 762 -7.30 -8.43 -26.86
N VAL A 763 -6.96 -9.67 -26.52
CA VAL A 763 -7.74 -10.86 -26.91
C VAL A 763 -9.17 -10.76 -26.37
N GLY A 764 -9.34 -10.40 -25.10
CA GLY A 764 -10.66 -10.19 -24.50
C GLY A 764 -11.44 -9.06 -25.17
N LYS A 765 -10.82 -7.89 -25.39
CA LYS A 765 -11.45 -6.73 -26.05
C LYS A 765 -11.91 -7.00 -27.48
N LEU A 766 -11.13 -7.79 -28.22
CA LEU A 766 -11.44 -8.14 -29.60
C LEU A 766 -12.38 -9.35 -29.70
N GLY A 767 -12.79 -9.94 -28.58
CA GLY A 767 -13.61 -11.15 -28.56
C GLY A 767 -12.92 -12.36 -29.22
N LEU A 768 -11.58 -12.42 -29.16
CA LEU A 768 -10.80 -13.49 -29.76
C LEU A 768 -10.62 -14.66 -28.77
N PRO A 769 -10.46 -15.90 -29.25
CA PRO A 769 -10.13 -17.04 -28.38
C PRO A 769 -8.77 -16.90 -27.68
N GLU A 770 -8.63 -17.47 -26.48
CA GLU A 770 -7.37 -17.50 -25.71
C GLU A 770 -6.17 -18.09 -26.48
N SER A 771 -6.40 -18.93 -27.49
CA SER A 771 -5.34 -19.44 -28.36
C SER A 771 -4.57 -18.36 -29.12
N TYR A 772 -5.14 -17.16 -29.24
CA TYR A 772 -4.48 -16.00 -29.83
C TYR A 772 -3.51 -15.29 -28.86
N ILE A 773 -3.56 -15.59 -27.56
CA ILE A 773 -2.64 -15.00 -26.58
C ILE A 773 -1.19 -15.38 -26.93
N GLY A 774 -0.32 -14.37 -26.96
CA GLY A 774 1.08 -14.51 -27.33
C GLY A 774 1.36 -14.42 -28.84
N SER A 775 0.32 -14.33 -29.67
CA SER A 775 0.50 -14.14 -31.12
C SER A 775 1.08 -12.77 -31.41
N SER A 776 2.00 -12.68 -32.36
CA SER A 776 2.61 -11.41 -32.77
C SER A 776 1.60 -10.46 -33.41
N LEU A 777 1.67 -9.18 -33.07
CA LEU A 777 0.98 -8.10 -33.74
C LEU A 777 1.92 -7.42 -34.74
N GLY A 778 1.48 -7.28 -35.98
CA GLY A 778 2.25 -6.68 -37.07
C GLY A 778 2.96 -7.71 -37.95
N LEU A 779 3.74 -7.20 -38.92
CA LEU A 779 4.47 -8.01 -39.89
C LEU A 779 5.76 -8.57 -39.28
N ILE A 780 5.89 -9.90 -39.28
CA ILE A 780 7.16 -10.59 -39.00
C ILE A 780 7.70 -11.15 -40.30
N ILE A 781 8.92 -10.77 -40.66
CA ILE A 781 9.70 -11.37 -41.75
C ILE A 781 10.87 -12.09 -41.09
N SER A 782 10.99 -13.39 -41.34
CA SER A 782 12.06 -14.22 -40.80
C SER A 782 12.53 -15.18 -41.87
N GLU A 783 13.84 -15.26 -42.07
CA GLU A 783 14.50 -16.13 -43.06
C GLU A 783 14.23 -15.79 -44.55
N GLY A 784 13.69 -14.60 -44.83
CA GLY A 784 13.33 -14.14 -46.18
C GLY A 784 11.86 -14.37 -46.45
#